data_AF-W9GZN4-F1
#
_entry.id   AF-W9GZN4-F1
#
_cell.length_a   1.000
_cell.length_b   1.000
_cell.length_c   1.000
_cell.angle_alpha   90.00
_cell.angle_beta   90.00
_cell.angle_gamma   90.00
#
_symmetry.space_group_name_H-M   'P 1'
#
loop_
_entity.id
_entity.type
_entity.pdbx_description
1 polymer ?
#
loop_
_entity_poly.entity_id
_entity_poly.type
_entity_poly.pdbx_seq_one_letter_code
_entity_poly.pdbx_strand_id
1 'polypeptide(L)'
;MNMMTRGKERLVLVGNGMAGIRTIEELLQRDPDRYEITVFGAEPHVNYNRIMLSPVLAGEKTFDQIILNDRSWYQDNNVTLLTSEKVETIDRQARTVTSAGGQTVGYDRLLLATGSDPFIIPVPGRGLPGVVTFRDMFDVEVMLRKAADGGRHAVVIGGGLLGLEAANGLAVNGMTVTVIHLMGTVMERQLDEAAGFLLQRELESRGIEVITKANTKAILGGDHVTGVLLEDGREILADLVVMAVGIRPNTALAKAAGLAVERGVVVDDHMVTSDPAILAVGECVQHRGATYGLVAPLWEMARSCADHLAGVAGAGYAGSVTSTKLKVTGIDLFSAGDFSGGKDHEDIVFRDAARGVYKRIVLKDDRIAGAVLYGDTRDGTWYFQMLREAADVSGFRDTLIFGQGFGHGLGGAVPANPKAAVAALSDTAEICGCNGVCKGAITKAIAEKGLTTLDDVRAHTKASASCGSCTGLVEQLLELSLGDGYQAAAAAKPMCKCTHHPHDDVRRLIVAGQLKSIPEVMQALEWRTPNGCHSCRPALNYYLLAAWPGEYQDDYQSRFVNERVHANIQKDGTYSVVPRMWGGLTSSKELRAIADVVDKFEIPTVKVTGGQRIDLFGVRKEDLPAVWKDLNAAGMVSGHAYAKGLRTVKTCVGSEWCRFGTQDSTGMGVKLERMTWGTWTPHKVKLAVSGCPRNCAEATIKDFGVVAVDSGWELYVAGNGGMKVRECDFLAKVETEEQVLEYCGAFLQLYREEARYLDRTAPWVERVGLDYVKKRIVEDDEGRRALNARFQFSQVFSQTDPWEERASGGVDAHEFAPLAKVG
;
A
#
# COMPACT_ATOMS: atom_id res chain seq x y z
N MET A 1 32.50 -1.46 53.35
CA MET A 1 31.29 -0.61 53.39
C MET A 1 30.35 -1.15 52.32
N ASN A 2 29.27 -1.80 52.73
CA ASN A 2 28.35 -2.54 51.86
C ASN A 2 27.66 -1.60 50.86
N MET A 3 27.92 -1.81 49.56
CA MET A 3 27.10 -1.24 48.50
C MET A 3 25.84 -2.11 48.40
N MET A 4 24.81 -1.76 49.18
CA MET A 4 23.49 -2.38 49.04
C MET A 4 23.01 -2.12 47.61
N THR A 5 22.88 -3.18 46.82
CA THR A 5 22.08 -3.20 45.59
C THR A 5 20.66 -2.77 45.93
N ARG A 6 20.30 -1.51 45.70
CA ARG A 6 18.88 -1.11 45.68
C ARG A 6 18.21 -1.89 44.55
N GLY A 7 17.19 -2.69 44.87
CA GLY A 7 16.39 -3.40 43.87
C GLY A 7 15.70 -2.43 42.91
N LYS A 8 15.38 -2.89 41.70
CA LYS A 8 14.63 -2.09 40.71
C LYS A 8 13.27 -1.67 41.29
N GLU A 9 12.82 -0.45 41.01
CA GLU A 9 11.47 -0.01 41.38
C GLU A 9 10.44 -0.77 40.53
N ARG A 10 9.25 -1.06 41.05
CA ARG A 10 8.19 -1.73 40.28
C ARG A 10 7.38 -0.70 39.51
N LEU A 11 7.35 -0.82 38.19
CA LEU A 11 6.50 -0.02 37.30
C LEU A 11 5.39 -0.91 36.73
N VAL A 12 4.15 -0.56 37.03
CA VAL A 12 2.98 -1.22 36.44
C VAL A 12 2.36 -0.32 35.37
N LEU A 13 2.16 -0.85 34.17
CA LEU A 13 1.43 -0.21 33.07
C LEU A 13 0.06 -0.86 32.92
N VAL A 14 -1.00 -0.05 32.98
CA VAL A 14 -2.39 -0.47 32.71
C VAL A 14 -2.79 0.00 31.33
N GLY A 15 -2.77 -0.91 30.35
CA GLY A 15 -3.10 -0.65 28.95
C GLY A 15 -1.94 -0.96 28.01
N ASN A 16 -1.99 -2.10 27.33
CA ASN A 16 -1.02 -2.54 26.32
C ASN A 16 -1.19 -1.86 24.95
N GLY A 17 -1.58 -0.58 24.94
CA GLY A 17 -1.79 0.20 23.72
C GLY A 17 -0.56 1.00 23.28
N MET A 18 -0.66 1.63 22.12
CA MET A 18 0.43 2.38 21.48
C MET A 18 1.08 3.45 22.39
N ALA A 19 0.28 4.19 23.18
CA ALA A 19 0.79 5.27 24.03
C ALA A 19 1.56 4.73 25.26
N GLY A 20 1.02 3.70 25.92
CA GLY A 20 1.65 3.07 27.08
C GLY A 20 2.98 2.43 26.71
N ILE A 21 2.98 1.58 25.68
CA ILE A 21 4.21 0.91 25.24
C ILE A 21 5.22 1.89 24.65
N ARG A 22 4.78 2.96 23.96
CA ARG A 22 5.73 4.01 23.57
C ARG A 22 6.43 4.64 24.77
N THR A 23 5.70 4.85 25.87
CA THR A 23 6.29 5.39 27.11
C THR A 23 7.36 4.45 27.66
N ILE A 24 7.12 3.13 27.61
CA ILE A 24 8.11 2.11 27.99
C ILE A 24 9.31 2.12 27.03
N GLU A 25 9.10 2.19 25.72
CA GLU A 25 10.20 2.30 24.74
C GLU A 25 11.10 3.51 25.02
N GLU A 26 10.49 4.67 25.26
CA GLU A 26 11.20 5.92 25.57
C GLU A 26 11.94 5.85 26.91
N LEU A 27 11.33 5.21 27.91
CA LEU A 27 11.93 4.99 29.23
C LEU A 27 13.15 4.07 29.14
N LEU A 28 13.04 2.93 28.45
CA LEU A 28 14.12 1.96 28.29
C LEU A 28 15.31 2.56 27.51
N GLN A 29 15.07 3.52 26.61
CA GLN A 29 16.14 4.26 25.94
C GLN A 29 16.91 5.20 26.87
N ARG A 30 16.28 5.69 27.95
CA ARG A 30 16.88 6.63 28.90
C ARG A 30 17.53 5.91 30.06
N ASP A 31 16.85 4.91 30.62
CA ASP A 31 17.28 4.19 31.81
C ASP A 31 16.70 2.75 31.80
N PRO A 32 17.35 1.80 31.10
CA PRO A 32 16.84 0.43 30.91
C PRO A 32 16.80 -0.40 32.19
N ASP A 33 17.56 -0.02 33.22
CA ASP A 33 17.73 -0.82 34.44
C ASP A 33 16.99 -0.29 35.66
N ARG A 34 16.25 0.79 35.52
CA ARG A 34 15.56 1.44 36.65
C ARG A 34 14.39 0.66 37.22
N TYR A 35 13.61 0.03 36.34
CA TYR A 35 12.31 -0.54 36.69
C TYR A 35 12.20 -2.03 36.39
N GLU A 36 11.49 -2.74 37.25
CA GLU A 36 10.85 -4.03 36.95
C GLU A 36 9.46 -3.72 36.39
N ILE A 37 9.20 -4.08 35.13
CA ILE A 37 8.03 -3.59 34.39
C ILE A 37 7.00 -4.70 34.20
N THR A 38 5.77 -4.46 34.63
CA THR A 38 4.60 -5.33 34.37
C THR A 38 3.55 -4.56 33.57
N VAL A 39 3.08 -5.15 32.48
CA VAL A 39 2.07 -4.57 31.59
C VAL A 39 0.81 -5.40 31.61
N PHE A 40 -0.32 -4.78 31.92
CA PHE A 40 -1.65 -5.37 31.81
C PHE A 40 -2.31 -4.95 30.50
N GLY A 41 -2.80 -5.92 29.74
CA GLY A 41 -3.59 -5.72 28.53
C GLY A 41 -4.95 -6.41 28.65
N ALA A 42 -6.04 -5.68 28.41
CA ALA A 42 -7.39 -6.26 28.39
C ALA A 42 -7.63 -7.13 27.16
N GLU A 43 -6.94 -6.86 26.05
CA GLU A 43 -7.01 -7.63 24.81
C GLU A 43 -6.08 -8.86 24.86
N PRO A 44 -6.37 -9.93 24.11
CA PRO A 44 -5.56 -11.15 24.06
C PRO A 44 -4.27 -10.99 23.21
N HIS A 45 -3.96 -9.77 22.77
CA HIS A 45 -2.91 -9.48 21.80
C HIS A 45 -1.74 -8.71 22.40
N VAL A 46 -0.59 -8.80 21.73
CA VAL A 46 0.54 -7.88 21.93
C VAL A 46 0.21 -6.48 21.37
N ASN A 47 1.07 -5.49 21.62
CA ASN A 47 0.87 -4.14 21.09
C ASN A 47 0.90 -4.12 19.55
N TYR A 48 -0.12 -3.50 18.97
CA TYR A 48 -0.28 -3.32 17.53
C TYR A 48 -0.71 -1.90 17.18
N ASN A 49 -0.50 -1.53 15.93
CA ASN A 49 -0.83 -0.22 15.40
C ASN A 49 -2.32 -0.13 15.08
N ARG A 50 -3.10 0.39 16.04
CA ARG A 50 -4.56 0.54 15.93
C ARG A 50 -5.01 1.42 14.75
N ILE A 51 -4.15 2.33 14.27
CA ILE A 51 -4.44 3.15 13.07
C ILE A 51 -4.59 2.25 11.82
N MET A 52 -3.94 1.09 11.81
CA MET A 52 -3.90 0.21 10.65
C MET A 52 -5.04 -0.82 10.61
N LEU A 53 -5.99 -0.75 11.55
CA LEU A 53 -7.18 -1.60 11.52
C LEU A 53 -8.04 -1.34 10.27
N SER A 54 -8.04 -0.11 9.74
CA SER A 54 -8.74 0.24 8.50
C SER A 54 -8.17 -0.50 7.28
N PRO A 55 -6.85 -0.48 7.01
CA PRO A 55 -6.22 -1.37 6.03
C PRO A 55 -6.46 -2.87 6.26
N VAL A 56 -6.55 -3.33 7.51
CA VAL A 56 -6.86 -4.75 7.80
C VAL A 56 -8.29 -5.07 7.39
N LEU A 57 -9.25 -4.23 7.77
CA LEU A 57 -10.64 -4.36 7.35
C LEU A 57 -10.77 -4.34 5.81
N ALA A 58 -10.01 -3.49 5.12
CA ALA A 58 -10.00 -3.42 3.66
C ALA A 58 -9.26 -4.58 2.97
N GLY A 59 -8.63 -5.51 3.72
CA GLY A 59 -7.86 -6.63 3.18
C GLY A 59 -6.48 -6.24 2.60
N GLU A 60 -6.02 -5.01 2.84
CA GLU A 60 -4.71 -4.51 2.40
C GLU A 60 -3.57 -4.99 3.30
N LYS A 61 -3.87 -5.31 4.57
CA LYS A 61 -2.91 -5.79 5.57
C LYS A 61 -3.46 -6.96 6.37
N THR A 62 -2.57 -7.81 6.86
CA THR A 62 -2.89 -8.80 7.90
C THR A 62 -2.62 -8.24 9.30
N PHE A 63 -3.18 -8.88 10.33
CA PHE A 63 -2.92 -8.51 11.72
C PHE A 63 -1.42 -8.55 12.07
N ASP A 64 -0.71 -9.60 11.63
CA ASP A 64 0.73 -9.73 11.89
C ASP A 64 1.56 -8.57 11.33
N GLN A 65 1.11 -7.97 10.21
CA GLN A 65 1.78 -6.83 9.58
C GLN A 65 1.57 -5.50 10.32
N ILE A 66 0.69 -5.47 11.32
CA ILE A 66 0.40 -4.27 12.12
C ILE A 66 0.87 -4.41 13.57
N ILE A 67 1.49 -5.52 13.95
CA ILE A 67 2.14 -5.68 15.26
C ILE A 67 3.32 -4.71 15.36
N LEU A 68 3.40 -3.97 16.48
CA LEU A 68 4.47 -3.01 16.75
C LEU A 68 5.58 -3.63 17.60
N ASN A 69 5.19 -4.36 18.64
CA ASN A 69 6.09 -5.05 19.54
C ASN A 69 5.57 -6.48 19.65
N ASP A 70 6.32 -7.44 19.11
CA ASP A 70 5.99 -8.86 19.20
C ASP A 70 6.34 -9.43 20.57
N ARG A 71 6.04 -10.71 20.80
CA ARG A 71 6.29 -11.35 22.11
C ARG A 71 7.78 -11.34 22.48
N SER A 72 8.68 -11.51 21.51
CA SER A 72 10.13 -11.44 21.72
C SER A 72 10.56 -10.08 22.24
N TRP A 73 10.00 -8.98 21.74
CA TRP A 73 10.34 -7.64 22.22
C TRP A 73 10.12 -7.49 23.74
N TYR A 74 9.02 -8.01 24.28
CA TYR A 74 8.77 -7.96 25.73
C TYR A 74 9.78 -8.81 26.51
N GLN A 75 10.10 -9.99 26.01
CA GLN A 75 11.08 -10.89 26.63
C GLN A 75 12.48 -10.28 26.64
N ASP A 76 12.94 -9.76 25.49
CA ASP A 76 14.26 -9.17 25.31
C ASP A 76 14.47 -7.92 26.19
N ASN A 77 13.39 -7.20 26.52
CA ASN A 77 13.41 -6.02 27.36
C ASN A 77 13.04 -6.30 28.84
N ASN A 78 12.93 -7.58 29.24
CA ASN A 78 12.52 -7.99 30.59
C ASN A 78 11.20 -7.34 31.06
N VAL A 79 10.24 -7.19 30.14
CA VAL A 79 8.90 -6.68 30.41
C VAL A 79 7.93 -7.85 30.55
N THR A 80 7.26 -7.94 31.70
CA THR A 80 6.22 -8.96 31.92
C THR A 80 4.91 -8.49 31.31
N LEU A 81 4.42 -9.16 30.27
CA LEU A 81 3.14 -8.87 29.64
C LEU A 81 2.05 -9.86 30.11
N LEU A 82 0.94 -9.31 30.60
CA LEU A 82 -0.26 -10.04 31.02
C LEU A 82 -1.42 -9.66 30.09
N THR A 83 -1.69 -10.52 29.09
CA THR A 83 -2.80 -10.34 28.13
C THR A 83 -4.11 -10.91 28.67
N SER A 84 -5.25 -10.41 28.19
CA SER A 84 -6.59 -10.78 28.69
C SER A 84 -6.81 -10.49 30.18
N GLU A 85 -5.99 -9.64 30.79
CA GLU A 85 -6.01 -9.29 32.20
C GLU A 85 -6.40 -7.82 32.35
N LYS A 86 -7.71 -7.54 32.24
CA LYS A 86 -8.24 -6.19 32.44
C LYS A 86 -8.11 -5.80 33.92
N VAL A 87 -7.46 -4.68 34.21
CA VAL A 87 -7.41 -4.13 35.58
C VAL A 87 -8.77 -3.58 35.98
N GLU A 88 -9.28 -4.01 37.13
CA GLU A 88 -10.59 -3.60 37.66
C GLU A 88 -10.47 -2.64 38.84
N THR A 89 -9.44 -2.80 39.67
CA THR A 89 -9.27 -1.98 40.87
C THR A 89 -7.82 -1.51 41.05
N ILE A 90 -7.67 -0.33 41.66
CA ILE A 90 -6.41 0.23 42.13
C ILE A 90 -6.59 0.52 43.62
N ASP A 91 -5.77 -0.09 44.48
CA ASP A 91 -5.64 0.29 45.87
C ASP A 91 -4.43 1.22 46.02
N ARG A 92 -4.70 2.51 46.22
CA ARG A 92 -3.65 3.53 46.36
C ARG A 92 -2.91 3.47 47.69
N GLN A 93 -3.55 2.96 48.74
CA GLN A 93 -2.92 2.85 50.06
C GLN A 93 -1.97 1.66 50.09
N ALA A 94 -2.41 0.51 49.58
CA ALA A 94 -1.58 -0.68 49.44
C ALA A 94 -0.61 -0.61 48.25
N ARG A 95 -0.82 0.34 47.33
CA ARG A 95 -0.13 0.47 46.03
C ARG A 95 -0.16 -0.82 45.23
N THR A 96 -1.37 -1.34 45.01
CA THR A 96 -1.60 -2.55 44.21
C THR A 96 -2.65 -2.30 43.13
N VAL A 97 -2.58 -3.07 42.06
CA VAL A 97 -3.65 -3.22 41.07
C VAL A 97 -4.13 -4.65 41.06
N THR A 98 -5.43 -4.85 40.82
CA THR A 98 -6.03 -6.18 40.68
C THR A 98 -6.76 -6.31 39.35
N SER A 99 -6.46 -7.39 38.62
CA SER A 99 -7.12 -7.73 37.36
C SER A 99 -8.41 -8.52 37.56
N ALA A 100 -9.25 -8.58 36.51
CA ALA A 100 -10.47 -9.38 36.46
C ALA A 100 -10.20 -10.89 36.66
N GLY A 101 -9.01 -11.36 36.29
CA GLY A 101 -8.54 -12.73 36.58
C GLY A 101 -8.15 -12.97 38.04
N GLY A 102 -8.19 -11.93 38.89
CA GLY A 102 -7.85 -11.97 40.32
C GLY A 102 -6.36 -11.76 40.61
N GLN A 103 -5.54 -11.50 39.60
CA GLN A 103 -4.10 -11.28 39.80
C GLN A 103 -3.88 -9.90 40.43
N THR A 104 -3.16 -9.88 41.56
CA THR A 104 -2.82 -8.63 42.27
C THR A 104 -1.32 -8.37 42.19
N VAL A 105 -0.93 -7.18 41.71
CA VAL A 105 0.46 -6.77 41.53
C VAL A 105 0.72 -5.45 42.24
N GLY A 106 1.79 -5.39 43.04
CA GLY A 106 2.22 -4.17 43.72
C GLY A 106 3.08 -3.27 42.83
N TYR A 107 2.98 -1.97 43.03
CA TYR A 107 3.70 -0.97 42.24
C TYR A 107 4.39 0.09 43.12
N ASP A 108 5.50 0.62 42.62
CA ASP A 108 6.14 1.85 43.15
C ASP A 108 5.82 3.05 42.24
N ARG A 109 5.57 2.79 40.95
CA ARG A 109 4.92 3.70 40.00
C ARG A 109 3.85 2.97 39.20
N LEU A 110 2.73 3.64 38.96
CA LEU A 110 1.63 3.14 38.14
C LEU A 110 1.43 4.09 36.94
N LEU A 111 1.36 3.53 35.73
CA LEU A 111 1.09 4.27 34.51
C LEU A 111 -0.25 3.82 33.93
N LEU A 112 -1.21 4.74 33.86
CA LEU A 112 -2.52 4.51 33.25
C LEU A 112 -2.48 4.89 31.76
N ALA A 113 -2.58 3.90 30.89
CA ALA A 113 -2.68 4.07 29.44
C ALA A 113 -3.96 3.39 28.89
N THR A 114 -5.07 3.58 29.61
CA THR A 114 -6.37 2.94 29.35
C THR A 114 -7.03 3.40 28.05
N GLY A 115 -6.53 4.46 27.43
CA GLY A 115 -7.02 4.95 26.14
C GLY A 115 -8.44 5.49 26.22
N SER A 116 -9.27 5.11 25.27
CA SER A 116 -10.65 5.60 25.13
C SER A 116 -11.61 4.49 24.75
N ASP A 117 -12.88 4.70 25.10
CA ASP A 117 -13.99 3.82 24.74
C ASP A 117 -14.81 4.45 23.59
N PRO A 118 -15.32 3.66 22.63
CA PRO A 118 -16.25 4.15 21.62
C PRO A 118 -17.51 4.75 22.25
N PHE A 119 -17.98 5.85 21.69
CA PHE A 119 -19.27 6.41 22.09
C PHE A 119 -20.41 5.64 21.41
N ILE A 120 -21.29 5.05 22.20
CA ILE A 120 -22.50 4.36 21.74
C ILE A 120 -23.70 5.30 21.88
N ILE A 121 -24.40 5.60 20.78
CA ILE A 121 -25.60 6.44 20.84
C ILE A 121 -26.71 5.76 21.65
N PRO A 122 -27.42 6.48 22.53
CA PRO A 122 -28.42 5.92 23.45
C PRO A 122 -29.78 5.72 22.77
N VAL A 123 -29.84 4.98 21.66
CA VAL A 123 -31.07 4.69 20.91
C VAL A 123 -31.56 3.26 21.20
N PRO A 124 -32.87 2.99 21.06
CA PRO A 124 -33.39 1.62 21.06
C PRO A 124 -32.67 0.73 20.05
N GLY A 125 -32.43 -0.53 20.39
CA GLY A 125 -31.75 -1.50 19.52
C GLY A 125 -30.22 -1.42 19.50
N ARG A 126 -29.58 -0.48 20.23
CA ARG A 126 -28.11 -0.34 20.28
C ARG A 126 -27.32 -1.57 20.73
N GLY A 127 -27.97 -2.53 21.37
CA GLY A 127 -27.35 -3.77 21.86
C GLY A 127 -27.73 -5.02 21.05
N LEU A 128 -28.39 -4.85 19.90
CA LEU A 128 -28.76 -5.96 19.04
C LEU A 128 -27.52 -6.64 18.46
N PRO A 129 -27.51 -7.98 18.30
CA PRO A 129 -26.47 -8.67 17.53
C PRO A 129 -26.35 -8.08 16.12
N GLY A 130 -25.11 -7.80 15.71
CA GLY A 130 -24.81 -7.09 14.46
C GLY A 130 -24.67 -5.57 14.60
N VAL A 131 -24.83 -5.01 15.80
CA VAL A 131 -24.39 -3.65 16.11
C VAL A 131 -23.00 -3.71 16.72
N VAL A 132 -22.02 -3.08 16.07
CA VAL A 132 -20.60 -3.13 16.45
C VAL A 132 -19.99 -1.73 16.52
N THR A 133 -18.80 -1.63 17.11
CA THR A 133 -17.97 -0.44 17.05
C THR A 133 -16.86 -0.63 16.02
N PHE A 134 -15.94 0.34 15.94
CA PHE A 134 -14.70 0.16 15.19
C PHE A 134 -13.52 0.72 15.99
N ARG A 135 -12.97 -0.13 16.86
CA ARG A 135 -11.92 0.26 17.81
C ARG A 135 -10.79 -0.74 17.89
N ASP A 136 -11.08 -2.03 17.97
CA ASP A 136 -10.08 -3.08 18.18
C ASP A 136 -10.17 -4.17 17.11
N MET A 137 -9.32 -5.20 17.25
CA MET A 137 -9.31 -6.31 16.31
C MET A 137 -10.58 -7.16 16.38
N PHE A 138 -11.24 -7.25 17.55
CA PHE A 138 -12.49 -7.97 17.68
C PHE A 138 -13.60 -7.33 16.84
N ASP A 139 -13.72 -6.00 16.86
CA ASP A 139 -14.63 -5.26 15.99
C ASP A 139 -14.39 -5.57 14.50
N VAL A 140 -13.12 -5.58 14.07
CA VAL A 140 -12.72 -5.91 12.69
C VAL A 140 -13.10 -7.34 12.33
N GLU A 141 -12.84 -8.31 13.21
CA GLU A 141 -13.21 -9.71 12.99
C GLU A 141 -14.71 -9.90 12.86
N VAL A 142 -15.52 -9.21 13.68
CA VAL A 142 -16.98 -9.28 13.58
C VAL A 142 -17.46 -8.69 12.26
N MET A 143 -16.91 -7.55 11.84
CA MET A 143 -17.23 -6.92 10.56
C MET A 143 -16.87 -7.83 9.37
N LEU A 144 -15.65 -8.38 9.35
CA LEU A 144 -15.18 -9.29 8.30
C LEU A 144 -16.00 -10.59 8.25
N ARG A 145 -16.28 -11.18 9.42
CA ARG A 145 -17.13 -12.38 9.52
C ARG A 145 -18.51 -12.10 8.96
N LYS A 146 -19.13 -10.97 9.33
CA LYS A 146 -20.46 -10.63 8.84
C LYS A 146 -20.50 -10.42 7.32
N ALA A 147 -19.46 -9.81 6.74
CA ALA A 147 -19.33 -9.70 5.29
C ALA A 147 -19.15 -11.07 4.62
N ALA A 148 -18.36 -11.96 5.22
CA ALA A 148 -18.12 -13.32 4.70
C ALA A 148 -19.35 -14.24 4.80
N ASP A 149 -20.14 -14.12 5.86
CA ASP A 149 -21.33 -14.95 6.13
C ASP A 149 -22.57 -14.52 5.31
N GLY A 150 -22.37 -13.69 4.27
CA GLY A 150 -23.43 -13.28 3.35
C GLY A 150 -24.21 -12.02 3.78
N GLY A 151 -23.68 -11.22 4.73
CA GLY A 151 -24.20 -9.88 5.01
C GLY A 151 -24.11 -9.00 3.76
N ARG A 152 -25.23 -8.36 3.38
CA ARG A 152 -25.32 -7.59 2.14
C ARG A 152 -25.36 -6.09 2.38
N HIS A 153 -25.97 -5.65 3.47
CA HIS A 153 -26.18 -4.24 3.77
C HIS A 153 -25.51 -3.83 5.08
N ALA A 154 -24.67 -2.81 5.04
CA ALA A 154 -24.07 -2.21 6.23
C ALA A 154 -24.46 -0.75 6.35
N VAL A 155 -24.82 -0.33 7.56
CA VAL A 155 -25.00 1.07 7.90
C VAL A 155 -23.88 1.52 8.83
N VAL A 156 -23.15 2.56 8.44
CA VAL A 156 -22.15 3.19 9.30
C VAL A 156 -22.72 4.49 9.86
N ILE A 157 -22.88 4.56 11.18
CA ILE A 157 -23.34 5.77 11.86
C ILE A 157 -22.12 6.60 12.26
N GLY A 158 -21.94 7.73 11.58
CA GLY A 158 -20.85 8.69 11.79
C GLY A 158 -20.00 8.90 10.54
N GLY A 159 -20.04 10.11 9.97
CA GLY A 159 -19.24 10.54 8.82
C GLY A 159 -17.86 11.09 9.16
N GLY A 160 -17.26 10.63 10.27
CA GLY A 160 -15.89 10.99 10.67
C GLY A 160 -14.84 10.02 10.10
N LEU A 161 -13.55 10.25 10.38
CA LEU A 161 -12.43 9.47 9.84
C LEU A 161 -12.64 7.94 9.91
N LEU A 162 -12.87 7.43 11.13
CA LEU A 162 -13.03 5.99 11.35
C LEU A 162 -14.29 5.44 10.67
N GLY A 163 -15.39 6.21 10.65
CA GLY A 163 -16.61 5.78 9.99
C GLY A 163 -16.45 5.68 8.48
N LEU A 164 -15.82 6.67 7.86
CA LEU A 164 -15.54 6.64 6.42
C LEU A 164 -14.55 5.53 6.04
N GLU A 165 -13.53 5.30 6.88
CA GLU A 165 -12.58 4.20 6.71
C GLU A 165 -13.26 2.82 6.87
N ALA A 166 -14.15 2.66 7.85
CA ALA A 166 -14.96 1.45 8.02
C ALA A 166 -15.88 1.22 6.81
N ALA A 167 -16.55 2.28 6.35
CA ALA A 167 -17.43 2.23 5.20
C ALA A 167 -16.70 1.75 3.95
N ASN A 168 -15.52 2.31 3.68
CA ASN A 168 -14.67 1.86 2.58
C ASN A 168 -14.24 0.40 2.75
N GLY A 169 -13.81 -0.01 3.95
CA GLY A 169 -13.43 -1.39 4.24
C GLY A 169 -14.55 -2.38 3.96
N LEU A 170 -15.77 -2.11 4.44
CA LEU A 170 -16.94 -2.96 4.21
C LEU A 170 -17.37 -2.99 2.73
N ALA A 171 -17.31 -1.86 2.03
CA ALA A 171 -17.62 -1.78 0.61
C ALA A 171 -16.65 -2.62 -0.24
N VAL A 172 -15.34 -2.57 0.06
CA VAL A 172 -14.33 -3.41 -0.59
C VAL A 172 -14.57 -4.90 -0.35
N ASN A 173 -15.14 -5.26 0.80
CA ASN A 173 -15.57 -6.63 1.10
C ASN A 173 -16.94 -7.00 0.50
N GLY A 174 -17.49 -6.18 -0.40
CA GLY A 174 -18.67 -6.51 -1.19
C GLY A 174 -20.02 -6.17 -0.55
N MET A 175 -20.03 -5.46 0.59
CA MET A 175 -21.29 -4.97 1.18
C MET A 175 -21.75 -3.69 0.48
N THR A 176 -23.07 -3.51 0.39
CA THR A 176 -23.68 -2.21 0.08
C THR A 176 -23.67 -1.37 1.35
N VAL A 177 -23.02 -0.21 1.31
CA VAL A 177 -22.77 0.60 2.51
C VAL A 177 -23.47 1.94 2.43
N THR A 178 -24.22 2.28 3.48
CA THR A 178 -24.80 3.60 3.69
C THR A 178 -24.18 4.25 4.92
N VAL A 179 -23.56 5.40 4.76
CA VAL A 179 -23.05 6.25 5.84
C VAL A 179 -24.14 7.23 6.26
N ILE A 180 -24.52 7.20 7.53
CA ILE A 180 -25.48 8.13 8.13
C ILE A 180 -24.70 9.12 8.98
N HIS A 181 -24.88 10.42 8.71
CA HIS A 181 -24.20 11.47 9.45
C HIS A 181 -25.17 12.56 9.89
N LEU A 182 -25.05 12.99 11.15
CA LEU A 182 -25.95 13.95 11.76
C LEU A 182 -25.77 15.37 11.16
N MET A 183 -24.52 15.74 10.84
CA MET A 183 -24.20 17.09 10.37
C MET A 183 -24.43 17.23 8.86
N GLY A 184 -24.37 18.47 8.36
CA GLY A 184 -24.61 18.79 6.95
C GLY A 184 -23.53 18.30 5.98
N THR A 185 -22.32 18.02 6.47
CA THR A 185 -21.19 17.53 5.69
C THR A 185 -20.39 16.52 6.50
N VAL A 186 -19.74 15.58 5.81
CA VAL A 186 -18.81 14.62 6.44
C VAL A 186 -17.54 15.33 6.92
N MET A 187 -16.91 14.78 7.97
CA MET A 187 -15.69 15.31 8.59
C MET A 187 -15.75 16.81 8.91
N GLU A 188 -16.88 17.34 9.35
CA GLU A 188 -17.12 18.77 9.61
C GLU A 188 -16.19 19.38 10.68
N ARG A 189 -15.56 18.53 11.49
CA ARG A 189 -14.56 18.93 12.50
C ARG A 189 -13.16 19.08 11.91
N GLN A 190 -12.94 18.64 10.68
CA GLN A 190 -11.64 18.64 10.00
C GLN A 190 -11.67 19.24 8.60
N LEU A 191 -12.84 19.36 7.99
CA LEU A 191 -13.04 19.90 6.65
C LEU A 191 -14.10 21.00 6.71
N ASP A 192 -13.92 22.00 5.85
CA ASP A 192 -14.98 22.93 5.54
C ASP A 192 -15.98 22.33 4.54
N GLU A 193 -17.10 23.02 4.30
CA GLU A 193 -18.19 22.50 3.48
C GLU A 193 -17.76 22.14 2.05
N ALA A 194 -16.84 22.93 1.47
CA ALA A 194 -16.33 22.69 0.11
C ALA A 194 -15.52 21.40 0.02
N ALA A 195 -14.58 21.18 0.94
CA ALA A 195 -13.81 19.94 0.98
C ALA A 195 -14.69 18.73 1.38
N GLY A 196 -15.65 18.93 2.31
CA GLY A 196 -16.62 17.92 2.70
C GLY A 196 -17.51 17.46 1.55
N PHE A 197 -17.95 18.38 0.69
CA PHE A 197 -18.71 18.06 -0.52
C PHE A 197 -17.89 17.24 -1.53
N LEU A 198 -16.64 17.62 -1.76
CA LEU A 198 -15.74 16.86 -2.66
C LEU A 198 -15.51 15.44 -2.14
N LEU A 199 -15.34 15.29 -0.82
CA LEU A 199 -15.20 13.99 -0.16
C LEU A 199 -16.47 13.14 -0.32
N GLN A 200 -17.64 13.72 -0.07
CA GLN A 200 -18.91 13.01 -0.24
C GLN A 200 -19.08 12.50 -1.67
N ARG A 201 -18.86 13.35 -2.68
CA ARG A 201 -18.96 12.96 -4.09
C ARG A 201 -18.01 11.83 -4.46
N GLU A 202 -16.78 11.87 -3.93
CA GLU A 202 -15.78 10.82 -4.16
C GLU A 202 -16.22 9.49 -3.55
N LEU A 203 -16.78 9.49 -2.34
CA LEU A 203 -17.32 8.28 -1.69
C LEU A 203 -18.52 7.71 -2.47
N GLU A 204 -19.44 8.57 -2.91
CA GLU A 204 -20.61 8.17 -3.71
C GLU A 204 -20.19 7.57 -5.05
N SER A 205 -19.15 8.11 -5.69
CA SER A 205 -18.59 7.55 -6.93
C SER A 205 -18.03 6.12 -6.76
N ARG A 206 -17.72 5.73 -5.52
CA ARG A 206 -17.23 4.41 -5.13
C ARG A 206 -18.34 3.47 -4.66
N GLY A 207 -19.60 3.89 -4.78
CA GLY A 207 -20.77 3.10 -4.39
C GLY A 207 -21.09 3.13 -2.90
N ILE A 208 -20.53 4.09 -2.14
CA ILE A 208 -20.86 4.32 -0.73
C ILE A 208 -21.90 5.44 -0.68
N GLU A 209 -23.12 5.11 -0.28
CA GLU A 209 -24.17 6.12 -0.12
C GLU A 209 -23.89 6.96 1.15
N VAL A 210 -24.04 8.28 1.06
CA VAL A 210 -23.85 9.17 2.21
C VAL A 210 -25.13 9.98 2.45
N ILE A 211 -25.72 9.82 3.63
CA ILE A 211 -26.91 10.54 4.05
C ILE A 211 -26.53 11.49 5.19
N THR A 212 -26.31 12.75 4.86
CA THR A 212 -26.10 13.85 5.82
C THR A 212 -27.42 14.36 6.41
N LYS A 213 -27.34 15.15 7.49
CA LYS A 213 -28.53 15.66 8.22
C LYS A 213 -29.49 14.55 8.64
N ALA A 214 -28.96 13.36 8.91
CA ALA A 214 -29.72 12.18 9.23
C ALA A 214 -29.53 11.81 10.70
N ASN A 215 -30.62 11.92 11.46
CA ASN A 215 -30.63 11.63 12.89
C ASN A 215 -31.21 10.22 13.13
N THR A 216 -30.42 9.33 13.73
CA THR A 216 -30.85 7.97 14.05
C THR A 216 -31.82 7.97 15.23
N LYS A 217 -33.04 7.47 15.00
CA LYS A 217 -34.09 7.31 16.01
C LYS A 217 -34.00 5.97 16.74
N ALA A 218 -33.83 4.88 15.98
CA ALA A 218 -33.75 3.53 16.53
C ALA A 218 -32.98 2.61 15.58
N ILE A 219 -32.38 1.56 16.14
CA ILE A 219 -31.88 0.41 15.38
C ILE A 219 -32.95 -0.67 15.43
N LEU A 220 -33.38 -1.13 14.27
CA LEU A 220 -34.47 -2.07 14.09
C LEU A 220 -33.95 -3.50 14.14
N GLY A 221 -34.75 -4.41 14.71
CA GLY A 221 -34.42 -5.83 14.78
C GLY A 221 -35.04 -6.52 15.99
N GLY A 222 -34.95 -7.84 15.99
CA GLY A 222 -35.33 -8.72 17.11
C GLY A 222 -34.12 -9.49 17.60
N ASP A 223 -33.86 -10.66 16.99
CA ASP A 223 -32.68 -11.48 17.32
C ASP A 223 -31.37 -10.93 16.72
N HIS A 224 -31.47 -10.13 15.67
CA HIS A 224 -30.35 -9.44 15.01
C HIS A 224 -30.85 -8.13 14.40
N VAL A 225 -29.90 -7.24 14.08
CA VAL A 225 -30.20 -5.99 13.38
C VAL A 225 -30.74 -6.25 11.97
N THR A 226 -31.78 -5.51 11.59
CA THR A 226 -32.38 -5.54 10.26
C THR A 226 -32.42 -4.16 9.61
N GLY A 227 -32.19 -3.08 10.35
CA GLY A 227 -32.17 -1.73 9.77
C GLY A 227 -31.95 -0.62 10.78
N VAL A 228 -31.98 0.61 10.28
CA VAL A 228 -31.87 1.84 11.05
C VAL A 228 -33.04 2.75 10.68
N LEU A 229 -33.82 3.16 11.69
CA LEU A 229 -34.90 4.13 11.55
C LEU A 229 -34.35 5.54 11.84
N LEU A 230 -34.58 6.46 10.93
CA LEU A 230 -34.27 7.88 11.09
C LEU A 230 -35.46 8.65 11.71
N GLU A 231 -35.18 9.81 12.31
CA GLU A 231 -36.22 10.67 12.89
C GLU A 231 -37.22 11.21 11.85
N ASP A 232 -36.80 11.33 10.59
CA ASP A 232 -37.68 11.73 9.48
C ASP A 232 -38.57 10.59 8.94
N GLY A 233 -38.48 9.41 9.55
CA GLY A 233 -39.29 8.23 9.22
C GLY A 233 -38.71 7.32 8.14
N ARG A 234 -37.56 7.66 7.54
CA ARG A 234 -36.87 6.75 6.60
C ARG A 234 -36.29 5.54 7.35
N GLU A 235 -36.47 4.36 6.76
CA GLU A 235 -35.85 3.12 7.21
C GLU A 235 -34.75 2.71 6.23
N ILE A 236 -33.55 2.48 6.76
CA ILE A 236 -32.39 2.05 5.98
C ILE A 236 -32.09 0.59 6.33
N LEU A 237 -32.12 -0.30 5.34
CA LEU A 237 -31.85 -1.73 5.52
C LEU A 237 -30.41 -1.97 5.98
N ALA A 238 -30.21 -2.81 6.99
CA ALA A 238 -28.89 -3.11 7.53
C ALA A 238 -28.83 -4.50 8.16
N ASP A 239 -27.89 -5.32 7.71
CA ASP A 239 -27.53 -6.58 8.37
C ASP A 239 -26.39 -6.38 9.39
N LEU A 240 -25.72 -5.24 9.31
CA LEU A 240 -24.61 -4.80 10.14
C LEU A 240 -24.74 -3.29 10.39
N VAL A 241 -24.58 -2.85 11.64
CA VAL A 241 -24.51 -1.43 12.00
C VAL A 241 -23.18 -1.15 12.69
N VAL A 242 -22.39 -0.24 12.14
CA VAL A 242 -21.13 0.21 12.74
C VAL A 242 -21.33 1.58 13.38
N MET A 243 -21.12 1.68 14.69
CA MET A 243 -21.15 2.96 15.41
C MET A 243 -19.75 3.57 15.46
N ALA A 244 -19.55 4.65 14.70
CA ALA A 244 -18.31 5.41 14.60
C ALA A 244 -18.52 6.91 14.90
N VAL A 245 -19.22 7.20 16.00
CA VAL A 245 -19.65 8.57 16.39
C VAL A 245 -18.71 9.26 17.39
N GLY A 246 -17.45 8.83 17.44
CA GLY A 246 -16.42 9.38 18.33
C GLY A 246 -16.09 8.49 19.52
N ILE A 247 -15.16 8.98 20.35
CA ILE A 247 -14.59 8.26 21.51
C ILE A 247 -14.67 9.12 22.78
N ARG A 248 -14.58 8.46 23.94
CA ARG A 248 -14.50 9.12 25.25
C ARG A 248 -13.29 8.59 26.03
N PRO A 249 -12.51 9.46 26.70
CA PRO A 249 -11.43 9.01 27.57
C PRO A 249 -11.90 7.93 28.56
N ASN A 250 -11.16 6.82 28.66
CA ASN A 250 -11.50 5.74 29.59
C ASN A 250 -10.96 6.09 30.99
N THR A 251 -11.84 6.69 31.80
CA THR A 251 -11.50 7.24 33.12
C THR A 251 -12.09 6.45 34.29
N ALA A 252 -12.83 5.37 34.02
CA ALA A 252 -13.58 4.64 35.04
C ALA A 252 -12.68 4.13 36.17
N LEU A 253 -11.52 3.54 35.82
CA LEU A 253 -10.55 3.03 36.79
C LEU A 253 -9.94 4.14 37.64
N ALA A 254 -9.52 5.24 37.02
CA ALA A 254 -8.96 6.41 37.73
C ALA A 254 -9.97 7.05 38.68
N LYS A 255 -11.23 7.17 38.24
CA LYS A 255 -12.33 7.71 39.06
C LYS A 255 -12.63 6.82 40.27
N ALA A 256 -12.68 5.51 40.07
CA ALA A 256 -12.87 4.54 41.15
C ALA A 256 -11.72 4.57 42.16
N ALA A 257 -10.49 4.84 41.70
CA ALA A 257 -9.31 5.05 42.55
C ALA A 257 -9.29 6.43 43.25
N GLY A 258 -10.28 7.29 43.03
CA GLY A 258 -10.34 8.63 43.63
C GLY A 258 -9.27 9.59 43.09
N LEU A 259 -8.85 9.42 41.84
CA LEU A 259 -8.02 10.40 41.13
C LEU A 259 -8.87 11.55 40.58
N ALA A 260 -8.24 12.71 40.38
CA ALA A 260 -8.89 13.84 39.72
C ALA A 260 -9.24 13.49 38.26
N VAL A 261 -10.54 13.54 37.95
CA VAL A 261 -11.10 13.22 36.64
C VAL A 261 -12.11 14.29 36.27
N GLU A 262 -11.98 14.81 35.05
CA GLU A 262 -12.96 15.69 34.41
C GLU A 262 -13.47 15.02 33.12
N ARG A 263 -13.09 15.52 31.94
CA ARG A 263 -13.33 14.83 30.66
C ARG A 263 -12.38 13.65 30.48
N GLY A 264 -11.16 13.78 31.02
CA GLY A 264 -10.12 12.75 31.08
C GLY A 264 -9.50 12.68 32.49
N VAL A 265 -8.54 11.78 32.67
CA VAL A 265 -7.67 11.76 33.88
C VAL A 265 -6.82 13.02 33.86
N VAL A 266 -6.97 13.87 34.88
CA VAL A 266 -6.28 15.16 34.94
C VAL A 266 -4.81 14.92 35.28
N VAL A 267 -3.91 15.47 34.46
CA VAL A 267 -2.46 15.39 34.66
C VAL A 267 -1.79 16.76 34.56
N ASP A 268 -0.61 16.86 35.18
CA ASP A 268 0.31 17.99 35.01
C ASP A 268 1.16 17.88 33.72
N ASP A 269 2.11 18.79 33.52
CA ASP A 269 2.97 18.80 32.33
C ASP A 269 3.92 17.58 32.26
N HIS A 270 4.13 16.87 33.36
CA HIS A 270 4.96 15.67 33.45
C HIS A 270 4.14 14.36 33.42
N MET A 271 2.85 14.46 33.09
CA MET A 271 1.90 13.35 33.02
C MET A 271 1.57 12.73 34.38
N VAL A 272 1.86 13.44 35.48
CA VAL A 272 1.55 13.01 36.85
C VAL A 272 0.10 13.35 37.19
N THR A 273 -0.63 12.40 37.77
CA THR A 273 -2.02 12.60 38.19
C THR A 273 -2.11 13.33 39.54
N SER A 274 -3.31 13.43 40.12
CA SER A 274 -3.48 13.91 41.51
C SER A 274 -2.78 13.04 42.58
N ASP A 275 -2.30 11.85 42.21
CA ASP A 275 -1.43 11.02 43.05
C ASP A 275 0.00 11.00 42.48
N PRO A 276 1.03 11.43 43.23
CA PRO A 276 2.41 11.44 42.74
C PRO A 276 3.00 10.08 42.34
N ALA A 277 2.40 8.97 42.82
CA ALA A 277 2.82 7.63 42.43
C ALA A 277 2.15 7.13 41.14
N ILE A 278 1.17 7.87 40.61
CA ILE A 278 0.35 7.46 39.46
C ILE A 278 0.46 8.50 38.34
N LEU A 279 0.84 8.03 37.16
CA LEU A 279 0.91 8.80 35.92
C LEU A 279 -0.18 8.32 34.96
N ALA A 280 -0.53 9.14 33.97
CA ALA A 280 -1.44 8.74 32.90
C ALA A 280 -0.98 9.27 31.54
N VAL A 281 -1.14 8.47 30.48
CA VAL A 281 -0.72 8.81 29.12
C VAL A 281 -1.73 8.31 28.08
N GLY A 282 -1.84 9.00 26.96
CA GLY A 282 -2.69 8.58 25.85
C GLY A 282 -4.07 9.24 25.87
N GLU A 283 -5.04 8.62 25.20
CA GLU A 283 -6.38 9.19 25.01
C GLU A 283 -7.22 9.27 26.30
N CYS A 284 -6.78 8.62 27.38
CA CYS A 284 -7.45 8.71 28.68
C CYS A 284 -7.18 10.03 29.40
N VAL A 285 -6.18 10.78 28.95
CA VAL A 285 -5.65 11.97 29.63
C VAL A 285 -6.42 13.24 29.27
N GLN A 286 -6.58 14.10 30.26
CA GLN A 286 -6.85 15.52 30.08
C GLN A 286 -5.67 16.34 30.58
N HIS A 287 -5.07 17.13 29.69
CA HIS A 287 -3.95 18.03 30.00
C HIS A 287 -4.36 19.47 29.67
N ARG A 288 -4.26 20.38 30.65
CA ARG A 288 -4.66 21.81 30.52
C ARG A 288 -6.05 22.01 29.88
N GLY A 289 -7.00 21.14 30.22
CA GLY A 289 -8.38 21.17 29.71
C GLY A 289 -8.59 20.52 28.33
N ALA A 290 -7.52 20.06 27.67
CA ALA A 290 -7.57 19.42 26.35
C ALA A 290 -7.48 17.90 26.45
N THR A 291 -8.16 17.21 25.52
CA THR A 291 -8.12 15.76 25.32
C THR A 291 -7.80 15.47 23.86
N TYR A 292 -6.96 14.47 23.58
CA TYR A 292 -6.52 14.17 22.22
C TYR A 292 -6.89 12.74 21.81
N GLY A 293 -7.41 12.59 20.59
CA GLY A 293 -7.71 11.30 19.94
C GLY A 293 -6.81 11.02 18.74
N LEU A 294 -5.57 11.51 18.78
CA LEU A 294 -4.60 11.44 17.70
C LEU A 294 -3.24 11.05 18.25
N VAL A 295 -2.49 10.24 17.50
CA VAL A 295 -1.29 9.59 18.03
C VAL A 295 -0.12 10.55 18.24
N ALA A 296 0.02 11.59 17.40
CA ALA A 296 1.11 12.57 17.54
C ALA A 296 1.17 13.24 18.92
N PRO A 297 0.06 13.80 19.45
CA PRO A 297 -0.01 14.24 20.85
C PRO A 297 0.37 13.16 21.87
N LEU A 298 -0.04 11.91 21.66
CA LEU A 298 0.22 10.84 22.64
C LEU A 298 1.71 10.48 22.72
N TRP A 299 2.47 10.62 21.64
CA TRP A 299 3.92 10.43 21.70
C TRP A 299 4.66 11.57 22.39
N GLU A 300 4.19 12.80 22.24
CA GLU A 300 4.71 13.94 23.00
C GLU A 300 4.48 13.73 24.50
N MET A 301 3.30 13.25 24.88
CA MET A 301 3.00 12.84 26.26
C MET A 301 3.90 11.70 26.73
N ALA A 302 4.09 10.65 25.91
CA ALA A 302 4.94 9.51 26.23
C ALA A 302 6.39 9.92 26.50
N ARG A 303 6.95 10.86 25.71
CA ARG A 303 8.29 11.41 25.95
C ARG A 303 8.37 12.16 27.27
N SER A 304 7.41 13.06 27.55
CA SER A 304 7.38 13.80 28.82
C SER A 304 7.27 12.87 30.03
N CYS A 305 6.39 11.85 29.94
CA CYS A 305 6.23 10.84 30.98
C CYS A 305 7.52 10.03 31.19
N ALA A 306 8.20 9.63 30.12
CA ALA A 306 9.44 8.87 30.19
C ALA A 306 10.60 9.70 30.79
N ASP A 307 10.72 10.98 30.44
CA ASP A 307 11.69 11.89 31.07
C ASP A 307 11.47 11.95 32.59
N HIS A 308 10.21 12.13 33.02
CA HIS A 308 9.86 12.16 34.44
C HIS A 308 10.17 10.83 35.15
N LEU A 309 9.77 9.70 34.56
CA LEU A 309 10.04 8.36 35.13
C LEU A 309 11.54 8.09 35.22
N ALA A 310 12.34 8.51 34.24
CA ALA A 310 13.80 8.38 34.25
C ALA A 310 14.50 9.38 35.19
N GLY A 311 13.79 10.39 35.72
CA GLY A 311 14.39 11.47 36.51
C GLY A 311 15.28 12.40 35.68
N VAL A 312 15.04 12.47 34.37
CA VAL A 312 15.72 13.39 33.45
C VAL A 312 14.98 14.73 33.47
N ALA A 313 15.72 15.83 33.53
CA ALA A 313 15.12 17.17 33.43
C ALA A 313 14.54 17.38 32.02
N GLY A 314 13.20 17.41 31.92
CA GLY A 314 12.46 17.68 30.69
C GLY A 314 11.62 18.95 30.78
N ALA A 315 11.31 19.56 29.62
CA ALA A 315 10.51 20.79 29.54
C ALA A 315 9.02 20.58 29.89
N GLY A 316 8.58 19.32 30.02
CA GLY A 316 7.17 18.98 30.16
C GLY A 316 6.41 19.02 28.84
N TYR A 317 5.17 18.54 28.87
CA TYR A 317 4.23 18.58 27.77
C TYR A 317 3.45 19.89 27.79
N ALA A 318 3.49 20.66 26.71
CA ALA A 318 2.85 21.97 26.62
C ALA A 318 1.46 21.94 25.96
N GLY A 319 1.01 20.78 25.47
CA GLY A 319 -0.12 20.64 24.55
C GLY A 319 0.35 20.55 23.08
N SER A 320 -0.53 20.05 22.21
CA SER A 320 -0.20 19.81 20.80
C SER A 320 -1.18 20.53 19.86
N VAL A 321 -0.66 21.05 18.76
CA VAL A 321 -1.48 21.38 17.59
C VAL A 321 -1.65 20.12 16.75
N THR A 322 -2.84 19.88 16.23
CA THR A 322 -3.16 18.66 15.48
C THR A 322 -3.21 18.91 13.98
N SER A 323 -2.82 17.88 13.22
CA SER A 323 -3.12 17.75 11.80
C SER A 323 -3.83 16.43 11.54
N THR A 324 -4.64 16.36 10.50
CA THR A 324 -5.44 15.20 10.16
C THR A 324 -5.31 14.83 8.68
N LYS A 325 -5.26 13.52 8.43
CA LYS A 325 -5.32 12.90 7.10
C LYS A 325 -6.27 11.70 7.15
N LEU A 326 -7.01 11.46 6.07
CA LEU A 326 -7.86 10.27 5.90
C LEU A 326 -7.05 9.13 5.27
N LYS A 327 -7.26 7.87 5.71
CA LYS A 327 -6.55 6.69 5.17
C LYS A 327 -7.45 5.86 4.26
N VAL A 328 -8.17 6.51 3.37
CA VAL A 328 -8.92 5.85 2.30
C VAL A 328 -8.07 5.94 1.04
N THR A 329 -7.65 4.78 0.51
CA THR A 329 -6.78 4.70 -0.66
C THR A 329 -7.37 5.49 -1.84
N GLY A 330 -6.59 6.43 -2.39
CA GLY A 330 -7.01 7.29 -3.49
C GLY A 330 -7.85 8.51 -3.10
N ILE A 331 -7.98 8.85 -1.81
CA ILE A 331 -8.56 10.12 -1.35
C ILE A 331 -7.50 10.89 -0.57
N ASP A 332 -7.03 11.99 -1.15
CA ASP A 332 -6.01 12.84 -0.54
C ASP A 332 -6.68 14.05 0.13
N LEU A 333 -6.63 14.11 1.46
CA LEU A 333 -7.04 15.29 2.22
C LEU A 333 -6.07 15.59 3.37
N PHE A 334 -6.00 16.87 3.73
CA PHE A 334 -5.19 17.37 4.83
C PHE A 334 -5.90 18.51 5.54
N SER A 335 -5.86 18.52 6.87
CA SER A 335 -6.27 19.67 7.65
C SER A 335 -5.41 19.90 8.89
N ALA A 336 -5.26 21.16 9.28
CA ALA A 336 -4.52 21.54 10.48
C ALA A 336 -5.04 22.85 11.06
N GLY A 337 -4.89 23.01 12.38
CA GLY A 337 -5.17 24.27 13.06
C GLY A 337 -6.64 24.65 13.13
N ASP A 338 -6.87 25.95 13.36
CA ASP A 338 -8.18 26.57 13.34
C ASP A 338 -8.50 27.11 11.94
N PHE A 339 -9.30 26.36 11.20
CA PHE A 339 -9.80 26.73 9.88
C PHE A 339 -11.24 27.23 9.91
N SER A 340 -11.82 27.47 11.11
CA SER A 340 -13.19 27.95 11.25
C SER A 340 -13.37 29.40 10.78
N GLY A 341 -12.27 30.17 10.78
CA GLY A 341 -12.24 31.58 10.37
C GLY A 341 -12.82 32.53 11.42
N GLY A 342 -13.14 33.76 11.03
CA GLY A 342 -13.73 34.77 11.91
C GLY A 342 -13.55 36.19 11.40
N LYS A 343 -14.06 37.19 12.12
CA LYS A 343 -13.95 38.61 11.71
C LYS A 343 -12.50 39.10 11.59
N ASP A 344 -11.60 38.51 12.38
CA ASP A 344 -10.18 38.85 12.43
C ASP A 344 -9.31 37.85 11.65
N HIS A 345 -9.93 37.04 10.77
CA HIS A 345 -9.22 36.07 9.93
C HIS A 345 -9.39 36.41 8.45
N GLU A 346 -8.40 36.01 7.66
CA GLU A 346 -8.35 36.22 6.23
C GLU A 346 -8.17 34.89 5.50
N ASP A 347 -8.94 34.67 4.43
CA ASP A 347 -8.91 33.41 3.67
C ASP A 347 -8.15 33.57 2.35
N ILE A 348 -7.25 32.63 2.06
CA ILE A 348 -6.69 32.43 0.71
C ILE A 348 -7.18 31.09 0.18
N VAL A 349 -7.90 31.11 -0.94
CA VAL A 349 -8.58 29.94 -1.50
C VAL A 349 -8.16 29.69 -2.95
N PHE A 350 -7.79 28.44 -3.25
CA PHE A 350 -7.60 27.93 -4.60
C PHE A 350 -8.56 26.76 -4.85
N ARG A 351 -9.27 26.79 -5.99
CA ARG A 351 -10.25 25.76 -6.35
C ARG A 351 -10.18 25.41 -7.83
N ASP A 352 -9.90 24.15 -8.12
CA ASP A 352 -10.02 23.53 -9.44
C ASP A 352 -11.00 22.36 -9.36
N ALA A 353 -12.26 22.64 -9.67
CA ALA A 353 -13.35 21.68 -9.50
C ALA A 353 -13.26 20.49 -10.47
N ALA A 354 -12.73 20.71 -11.68
CA ALA A 354 -12.60 19.66 -12.71
C ALA A 354 -11.52 18.64 -12.33
N ARG A 355 -10.43 19.11 -11.71
CA ARG A 355 -9.35 18.24 -11.19
C ARG A 355 -9.61 17.75 -9.77
N GLY A 356 -10.69 18.19 -9.12
CA GLY A 356 -11.01 17.83 -7.75
C GLY A 356 -10.02 18.39 -6.72
N VAL A 357 -9.40 19.55 -7.00
CA VAL A 357 -8.41 20.17 -6.11
C VAL A 357 -9.04 21.37 -5.38
N TYR A 358 -8.84 21.41 -4.08
CA TYR A 358 -9.23 22.53 -3.22
C TYR A 358 -8.14 22.79 -2.18
N LYS A 359 -7.76 24.06 -2.00
CA LYS A 359 -6.83 24.51 -0.96
C LYS A 359 -7.42 25.76 -0.32
N ARG A 360 -7.45 25.79 1.01
CA ARG A 360 -7.81 26.97 1.80
C ARG A 360 -6.79 27.14 2.92
N ILE A 361 -6.27 28.35 3.04
CA ILE A 361 -5.36 28.76 4.11
C ILE A 361 -6.02 29.92 4.83
N VAL A 362 -6.18 29.77 6.15
CA VAL A 362 -6.75 30.78 7.03
C VAL A 362 -5.60 31.48 7.73
N LEU A 363 -5.55 32.80 7.60
CA LEU A 363 -4.55 33.65 8.22
C LEU A 363 -5.16 34.46 9.37
N LYS A 364 -4.34 34.77 10.36
CA LYS A 364 -4.58 35.76 11.40
C LYS A 364 -3.28 36.50 11.67
N ASP A 365 -3.30 37.83 11.60
CA ASP A 365 -2.12 38.68 11.82
C ASP A 365 -0.90 38.24 10.97
N ASP A 366 -1.14 37.97 9.66
CA ASP A 366 -0.15 37.43 8.70
C ASP A 366 0.55 36.13 9.17
N ARG A 367 -0.14 35.30 9.94
CA ARG A 367 0.30 33.96 10.35
C ARG A 367 -0.77 32.94 10.03
N ILE A 368 -0.36 31.71 9.69
CA ILE A 368 -1.32 30.64 9.41
C ILE A 368 -2.03 30.23 10.69
N ALA A 369 -3.35 30.41 10.73
CA ALA A 369 -4.22 29.94 11.81
C ALA A 369 -4.75 28.52 11.52
N GLY A 370 -4.98 28.19 10.24
CA GLY A 370 -5.43 26.87 9.82
C GLY A 370 -5.29 26.63 8.32
N ALA A 371 -5.39 25.37 7.92
CA ALA A 371 -5.31 24.96 6.52
C ALA A 371 -6.22 23.76 6.24
N VAL A 372 -6.85 23.75 5.07
CA VAL A 372 -7.66 22.64 4.53
C VAL A 372 -7.26 22.40 3.08
N LEU A 373 -6.78 21.20 2.77
CA LEU A 373 -6.38 20.79 1.42
C LEU A 373 -7.13 19.50 1.03
N TYR A 374 -7.56 19.43 -0.23
CA TYR A 374 -8.23 18.28 -0.82
C TYR A 374 -7.72 18.06 -2.26
N GLY A 375 -7.49 16.80 -2.63
CA GLY A 375 -6.93 16.38 -3.93
C GLY A 375 -5.42 16.64 -4.02
N ASP A 376 -4.98 17.88 -3.89
CA ASP A 376 -3.56 18.23 -3.82
C ASP A 376 -3.13 18.61 -2.40
N THR A 377 -2.56 17.65 -1.69
CA THR A 377 -2.18 17.79 -0.26
C THR A 377 -0.67 17.87 -0.03
N ARG A 378 0.14 17.97 -1.10
CA ARG A 378 1.60 17.87 -1.05
C ARG A 378 2.24 18.86 -0.07
N ASP A 379 1.70 20.07 0.00
CA ASP A 379 2.21 21.16 0.85
C ASP A 379 1.65 21.17 2.28
N GLY A 380 0.78 20.21 2.65
CA GLY A 380 0.10 20.21 3.94
C GLY A 380 1.05 20.25 5.15
N THR A 381 2.12 19.45 5.11
CA THR A 381 3.12 19.42 6.18
C THR A 381 3.85 20.77 6.31
N TRP A 382 4.10 21.45 5.20
CA TRP A 382 4.75 22.77 5.21
C TRP A 382 3.87 23.83 5.87
N TYR A 383 2.58 23.92 5.49
CA TYR A 383 1.65 24.83 6.16
C TYR A 383 1.51 24.54 7.65
N PHE A 384 1.52 23.27 8.04
CA PHE A 384 1.46 22.88 9.46
C PHE A 384 2.71 23.27 10.24
N GLN A 385 3.89 23.14 9.65
CA GLN A 385 5.12 23.63 10.25
C GLN A 385 5.06 25.14 10.47
N MET A 386 4.68 25.90 9.44
CA MET A 386 4.54 27.35 9.52
C MET A 386 3.54 27.78 10.59
N LEU A 387 2.42 27.06 10.72
CA LEU A 387 1.44 27.28 11.77
C LEU A 387 2.06 27.06 13.16
N ARG A 388 2.80 25.95 13.37
CA ARG A 388 3.43 25.65 14.67
C ARG A 388 4.51 26.66 15.05
N GLU A 389 5.26 27.14 14.07
CA GLU A 389 6.31 28.16 14.25
C GLU A 389 5.72 29.57 14.34
N ALA A 390 4.40 29.70 14.12
CA ALA A 390 3.71 30.97 13.96
C ALA A 390 4.43 31.86 12.93
N ALA A 391 4.90 31.31 11.81
CA ALA A 391 5.72 32.04 10.85
C ALA A 391 4.95 33.20 10.18
N ASP A 392 5.63 34.33 9.98
CA ASP A 392 5.11 35.48 9.26
C ASP A 392 5.08 35.20 7.75
N VAL A 393 3.90 35.34 7.11
CA VAL A 393 3.69 35.05 5.68
C VAL A 393 3.61 36.30 4.80
N SER A 394 3.73 37.50 5.39
CA SER A 394 3.44 38.77 4.70
C SER A 394 4.24 38.95 3.40
N GLY A 395 5.52 38.53 3.40
CA GLY A 395 6.44 38.69 2.26
C GLY A 395 6.18 37.82 1.04
N PHE A 396 5.29 36.83 1.11
CA PHE A 396 4.99 35.91 0.00
C PHE A 396 3.52 35.48 -0.01
N ARG A 397 2.66 36.31 0.57
CA ARG A 397 1.24 36.06 0.73
C ARG A 397 0.53 35.76 -0.61
N ASP A 398 0.91 36.46 -1.68
CA ASP A 398 0.35 36.30 -3.03
C ASP A 398 0.64 34.93 -3.66
N THR A 399 1.72 34.27 -3.24
CA THR A 399 2.14 32.96 -3.77
C THR A 399 1.95 31.83 -2.76
N LEU A 400 1.57 32.14 -1.52
CA LEU A 400 1.45 31.20 -0.40
C LEU A 400 0.61 29.97 -0.76
N ILE A 401 -0.52 30.17 -1.45
CA ILE A 401 -1.48 29.09 -1.79
C ILE A 401 -0.91 28.02 -2.73
N PHE A 402 0.15 28.35 -3.47
CA PHE A 402 0.82 27.44 -4.40
C PHE A 402 1.91 26.59 -3.74
N GLY A 403 2.14 26.76 -2.43
CA GLY A 403 3.02 25.91 -1.64
C GLY A 403 4.48 26.38 -1.56
N GLN A 404 5.29 25.54 -0.92
CA GLN A 404 6.68 25.87 -0.54
C GLN A 404 7.54 26.29 -1.73
N GLY A 405 7.30 25.71 -2.92
CA GLY A 405 8.03 26.01 -4.14
C GLY A 405 7.86 27.45 -4.65
N PHE A 406 6.87 28.19 -4.16
CA PHE A 406 6.59 29.58 -4.56
C PHE A 406 6.65 30.58 -3.40
N GLY A 407 6.74 30.11 -2.15
CA GLY A 407 6.69 30.94 -0.93
C GLY A 407 8.00 31.64 -0.55
N HIS A 408 9.05 31.58 -1.38
CA HIS A 408 10.33 32.23 -1.08
C HIS A 408 10.79 33.13 -2.21
N GLY A 409 10.07 34.23 -2.51
CA GLY A 409 10.60 35.43 -3.19
C GLY A 409 11.41 35.27 -4.48
N LEU A 410 11.45 34.09 -5.09
CA LEU A 410 12.16 33.77 -6.31
C LEU A 410 11.15 33.89 -7.43
N GLY A 411 11.18 35.03 -8.12
CA GLY A 411 10.33 35.29 -9.26
C GLY A 411 10.28 34.10 -10.22
N GLY A 412 9.09 33.54 -10.40
CA GLY A 412 8.72 32.69 -11.55
C GLY A 412 9.46 31.37 -11.74
N ALA A 413 10.37 30.96 -10.86
CA ALA A 413 11.11 29.72 -10.99
C ALA A 413 10.73 28.74 -9.88
N VAL A 414 9.86 27.78 -10.22
CA VAL A 414 9.71 26.53 -9.47
C VAL A 414 11.14 25.98 -9.26
N PRO A 415 11.57 25.63 -8.03
CA PRO A 415 12.84 24.93 -7.86
C PRO A 415 12.77 23.67 -8.72
N ALA A 416 13.58 23.62 -9.77
CA ALA A 416 13.63 22.52 -10.73
C ALA A 416 14.05 21.18 -10.09
N ASN A 417 14.35 21.17 -8.78
CA ASN A 417 14.83 20.03 -8.05
C ASN A 417 14.11 19.86 -6.70
N PRO A 418 13.22 18.85 -6.55
CA PRO A 418 12.58 18.48 -5.30
C PRO A 418 13.55 18.27 -4.12
N LYS A 419 14.80 17.84 -4.38
CA LYS A 419 15.82 17.62 -3.35
C LYS A 419 16.27 18.92 -2.68
N ALA A 420 16.29 20.04 -3.42
CA ALA A 420 16.70 21.34 -2.87
C ALA A 420 15.70 21.86 -1.83
N ALA A 421 14.40 21.57 -2.01
CA ALA A 421 13.35 21.95 -1.06
C ALA A 421 13.47 21.17 0.27
N VAL A 422 13.79 19.88 0.23
CA VAL A 422 14.01 19.05 1.44
C VAL A 422 15.32 19.42 2.15
N ALA A 423 16.37 19.77 1.39
CA ALA A 423 17.63 20.26 1.94
C ALA A 423 17.44 21.56 2.74
N ALA A 424 16.55 22.45 2.27
CA ALA A 424 16.27 23.74 2.90
C ALA A 424 15.41 23.66 4.19
N LEU A 425 14.82 22.50 4.51
CA LEU A 425 14.06 22.33 5.75
C LEU A 425 14.96 22.54 6.99
N SER A 426 14.44 23.15 8.05
CA SER A 426 15.13 23.26 9.34
C SER A 426 15.25 21.90 10.03
N ASP A 427 16.21 21.73 10.94
CA ASP A 427 16.35 20.49 11.72
C ASP A 427 15.14 20.19 12.62
N THR A 428 14.38 21.22 12.98
CA THR A 428 13.13 21.10 13.74
C THR A 428 11.92 20.75 12.86
N ALA A 429 12.05 20.81 11.53
CA ALA A 429 10.97 20.53 10.60
C ALA A 429 10.44 19.10 10.78
N GLU A 430 9.13 18.96 10.97
CA GLU A 430 8.50 17.65 11.15
C GLU A 430 8.42 16.91 9.81
N ILE A 431 9.02 15.72 9.76
CA ILE A 431 9.04 14.88 8.56
C ILE A 431 7.98 13.79 8.69
N CYS A 432 7.96 13.11 9.84
CA CYS A 432 6.98 12.08 10.15
C CYS A 432 5.97 12.61 11.15
N GLY A 433 4.86 13.19 10.69
CA GLY A 433 3.81 13.68 11.60
C GLY A 433 3.15 12.55 12.41
N CYS A 434 3.07 11.36 11.82
CA CYS A 434 2.64 10.15 12.53
C CYS A 434 3.78 9.46 13.31
N ASN A 435 4.88 10.09 13.68
CA ASN A 435 5.73 9.67 14.80
C ASN A 435 6.29 10.89 15.58
N GLY A 436 5.92 12.11 15.17
CA GLY A 436 6.53 13.36 15.64
C GLY A 436 8.03 13.43 15.39
N VAL A 437 8.52 12.84 14.29
CA VAL A 437 9.97 12.78 14.00
C VAL A 437 10.37 13.93 13.09
N CYS A 438 11.28 14.78 13.57
CA CYS A 438 11.83 15.89 12.81
C CYS A 438 13.03 15.50 11.93
N LYS A 439 13.38 16.37 10.98
CA LYS A 439 14.54 16.23 10.09
C LYS A 439 15.81 15.96 10.90
N GLY A 440 16.08 16.76 11.92
CA GLY A 440 17.27 16.66 12.77
C GLY A 440 17.39 15.31 13.47
N ALA A 441 16.27 14.73 13.93
CA ALA A 441 16.28 13.39 14.52
C ALA A 441 16.65 12.30 13.50
N ILE A 442 16.17 12.44 12.26
CA ILE A 442 16.49 11.51 11.16
C ILE A 442 17.95 11.67 10.74
N THR A 443 18.40 12.90 10.46
CA THR A 443 19.77 13.17 10.01
C THR A 443 20.80 12.83 11.10
N LYS A 444 20.52 13.13 12.37
CA LYS A 444 21.34 12.72 13.52
C LYS A 444 21.41 11.19 13.64
N ALA A 445 20.28 10.49 13.54
CA ALA A 445 20.28 9.03 13.59
C ALA A 445 21.09 8.42 12.43
N ILE A 446 20.94 8.97 11.21
CA ILE A 446 21.73 8.58 10.04
C ILE A 446 23.23 8.76 10.32
N ALA A 447 23.64 9.92 10.83
CA ALA A 447 25.04 10.24 11.09
C ALA A 447 25.64 9.42 12.24
N GLU A 448 24.97 9.33 13.38
CA GLU A 448 25.51 8.67 14.59
C GLU A 448 25.49 7.15 14.50
N LYS A 449 24.50 6.58 13.82
CA LYS A 449 24.30 5.12 13.73
C LYS A 449 24.70 4.55 12.36
N GLY A 450 25.16 5.38 11.43
CA GLY A 450 25.56 4.95 10.09
C GLY A 450 24.41 4.34 9.28
N LEU A 451 23.19 4.85 9.42
CA LEU A 451 22.00 4.28 8.78
C LEU A 451 22.04 4.56 7.28
N THR A 452 21.91 3.53 6.45
CA THR A 452 22.02 3.66 4.99
C THR A 452 20.75 3.29 4.25
N THR A 453 19.76 2.68 4.91
CA THR A 453 18.50 2.27 4.29
C THR A 453 17.28 2.89 4.96
N LEU A 454 16.16 2.93 4.22
CA LEU A 454 14.86 3.34 4.76
C LEU A 454 14.41 2.44 5.92
N ASP A 455 14.67 1.13 5.83
CA ASP A 455 14.29 0.18 6.88
C ASP A 455 15.12 0.39 8.16
N ASP A 456 16.40 0.78 8.03
CA ASP A 456 17.23 1.17 9.18
C ASP A 456 16.68 2.44 9.84
N VAL A 457 16.32 3.46 9.04
CA VAL A 457 15.70 4.68 9.56
C VAL A 457 14.37 4.37 10.24
N ARG A 458 13.54 3.49 9.67
CA ARG A 458 12.30 3.01 10.31
C ARG A 458 12.57 2.31 11.63
N ALA A 459 13.56 1.41 11.68
CA ALA A 459 13.90 0.68 12.88
C ALA A 459 14.37 1.60 14.02
N HIS A 460 15.18 2.62 13.70
CA HIS A 460 15.83 3.46 14.70
C HIS A 460 15.13 4.77 15.03
N THR A 461 14.36 5.33 14.10
CA THR A 461 13.64 6.61 14.29
C THR A 461 12.13 6.44 14.34
N LYS A 462 11.61 5.29 13.87
CA LYS A 462 10.19 5.03 13.59
C LYS A 462 9.60 5.89 12.46
N ALA A 463 10.33 6.85 11.87
CA ALA A 463 9.87 7.59 10.70
C ALA A 463 9.51 6.62 9.56
N SER A 464 8.42 6.89 8.83
CA SER A 464 7.84 6.01 7.79
C SER A 464 7.23 4.68 8.29
N ALA A 465 7.45 4.26 9.55
CA ALA A 465 7.02 2.95 10.04
C ALA A 465 5.51 2.85 10.38
N SER A 466 4.84 3.96 10.69
CA SER A 466 3.45 3.93 11.18
C SER A 466 2.40 4.07 10.08
N CYS A 467 2.34 5.22 9.37
CA CYS A 467 1.36 5.41 8.28
C CYS A 467 2.00 5.48 6.87
N GLY A 468 3.34 5.46 6.78
CA GLY A 468 4.06 5.47 5.49
C GLY A 468 3.99 6.77 4.68
N SER A 469 3.15 7.76 5.02
CA SER A 469 2.98 8.98 4.20
C SER A 469 4.23 9.84 4.02
N CYS A 470 5.19 9.74 4.94
CA CYS A 470 6.45 10.47 4.89
C CYS A 470 7.60 9.70 4.20
N THR A 471 7.34 8.50 3.67
CA THR A 471 8.39 7.62 3.11
C THR A 471 9.28 8.33 2.09
N GLY A 472 8.68 9.02 1.11
CA GLY A 472 9.45 9.73 0.10
C GLY A 472 10.30 10.88 0.64
N LEU A 473 9.88 11.53 1.73
CA LEU A 473 10.69 12.58 2.40
C LEU A 473 11.84 11.97 3.20
N VAL A 474 11.61 10.82 3.84
CA VAL A 474 12.67 10.09 4.57
C VAL A 474 13.73 9.56 3.59
N GLU A 475 13.31 9.05 2.43
CA GLU A 475 14.21 8.62 1.36
C GLU A 475 15.05 9.79 0.82
N GLN A 476 14.45 10.96 0.63
CA GLN A 476 15.15 12.18 0.23
C GLN A 476 16.12 12.71 1.32
N LEU A 477 15.78 12.59 2.61
CA LEU A 477 16.68 12.98 3.69
C LEU A 477 17.85 12.03 3.86
N LEU A 478 17.63 10.72 3.67
CA LEU A 478 18.70 9.75 3.55
C LEU A 478 19.64 10.14 2.40
N GLU A 479 19.08 10.54 1.26
CA GLU A 479 19.85 11.00 0.11
C GLU A 479 20.71 12.23 0.40
N LEU A 480 20.12 13.24 1.02
CA LEU A 480 20.80 14.48 1.34
C LEU A 480 21.85 14.33 2.46
N SER A 481 21.57 13.51 3.46
CA SER A 481 22.46 13.34 4.63
C SER A 481 23.70 12.53 4.30
N LEU A 482 23.58 11.59 3.36
CA LEU A 482 24.66 10.69 3.01
C LEU A 482 25.47 11.21 1.80
N GLY A 483 24.94 12.13 0.98
CA GLY A 483 25.68 12.77 -0.12
C GLY A 483 26.19 11.77 -1.16
N ASP A 484 27.47 11.81 -1.55
CA ASP A 484 28.09 10.76 -2.39
C ASP A 484 28.23 9.41 -1.65
N GLY A 485 28.15 9.44 -0.31
CA GLY A 485 27.98 8.26 0.55
C GLY A 485 26.52 7.80 0.64
N TYR A 486 25.56 8.54 0.04
CA TYR A 486 24.23 8.02 -0.21
C TYR A 486 24.35 6.99 -1.30
N GLN A 487 24.59 5.79 -0.82
CA GLN A 487 24.23 4.62 -1.54
C GLN A 487 22.71 4.66 -1.67
N ALA A 488 22.18 5.20 -2.79
CA ALA A 488 20.80 5.04 -3.23
C ALA A 488 20.50 3.55 -3.35
N ALA A 489 20.35 2.84 -2.23
CA ALA A 489 20.62 1.42 -2.16
C ALA A 489 21.79 0.99 -3.07
N ALA A 490 22.97 1.61 -2.93
CA ALA A 490 24.19 1.20 -3.65
C ALA A 490 24.98 0.10 -2.94
N ALA A 491 24.48 -0.44 -1.82
CA ALA A 491 24.46 -1.87 -1.65
C ALA A 491 23.20 -2.31 -2.39
N ALA A 492 23.37 -2.63 -3.66
CA ALA A 492 22.26 -3.00 -4.52
C ALA A 492 21.41 -4.02 -3.76
N LYS A 493 20.13 -3.67 -3.57
CA LYS A 493 19.22 -4.38 -2.68
C LYS A 493 19.29 -5.88 -3.00
N PRO A 494 19.57 -6.74 -2.01
CA PRO A 494 19.62 -8.17 -2.26
C PRO A 494 18.30 -8.62 -2.87
N MET A 495 18.39 -9.53 -3.84
CA MET A 495 17.23 -10.04 -4.57
C MET A 495 16.12 -10.52 -3.62
N CYS A 496 16.51 -11.16 -2.51
CA CYS A 496 15.64 -11.56 -1.41
C CYS A 496 16.48 -11.88 -0.17
N LYS A 497 15.84 -12.32 0.92
CA LYS A 497 16.52 -12.68 2.18
C LYS A 497 17.49 -13.88 2.06
N CYS A 498 17.39 -14.67 1.00
CA CYS A 498 18.21 -15.87 0.77
C CYS A 498 19.63 -15.55 0.27
N THR A 499 19.90 -14.33 -0.19
CA THR A 499 21.21 -13.92 -0.72
C THR A 499 21.56 -12.53 -0.25
N HIS A 500 22.85 -12.20 -0.26
CA HIS A 500 23.31 -10.83 -0.10
C HIS A 500 23.49 -10.12 -1.46
N HIS A 501 23.38 -10.86 -2.57
CA HIS A 501 23.60 -10.33 -3.90
C HIS A 501 22.33 -9.66 -4.48
N PRO A 502 22.47 -8.49 -5.12
CA PRO A 502 21.41 -7.90 -5.93
C PRO A 502 21.12 -8.69 -7.19
N HIS A 503 19.99 -8.37 -7.82
CA HIS A 503 19.64 -8.90 -9.13
C HIS A 503 20.77 -8.70 -10.17
N ASP A 504 21.38 -7.52 -10.22
CA ASP A 504 22.33 -7.16 -11.28
C ASP A 504 23.65 -7.94 -11.14
N ASP A 505 24.15 -8.12 -9.91
CA ASP A 505 25.34 -8.96 -9.67
C ASP A 505 25.07 -10.43 -9.95
N VAL A 506 23.92 -10.96 -9.52
CA VAL A 506 23.57 -12.37 -9.78
C VAL A 506 23.57 -12.64 -11.29
N ARG A 507 22.96 -11.75 -12.08
CA ARG A 507 22.97 -11.87 -13.55
C ARG A 507 24.37 -11.82 -14.13
N ARG A 508 25.18 -10.83 -13.72
CA ARG A 508 26.56 -10.67 -14.18
C ARG A 508 27.41 -11.88 -13.82
N LEU A 509 27.27 -12.42 -12.62
CA LEU A 509 28.04 -13.55 -12.11
C LEU A 509 27.60 -14.89 -12.70
N ILE A 510 26.32 -15.05 -13.07
CA ILE A 510 25.86 -16.20 -13.87
C ILE A 510 26.67 -16.29 -15.16
N VAL A 511 26.78 -15.19 -15.90
CA VAL A 511 27.49 -15.16 -17.18
C VAL A 511 29.00 -15.28 -16.96
N ALA A 512 29.57 -14.48 -16.04
CA ALA A 512 31.01 -14.46 -15.78
C ALA A 512 31.54 -15.78 -15.23
N GLY A 513 30.78 -16.44 -14.37
CA GLY A 513 31.10 -17.75 -13.78
C GLY A 513 30.68 -18.94 -14.65
N GLN A 514 30.05 -18.70 -15.81
CA GLN A 514 29.49 -19.76 -16.67
C GLN A 514 28.58 -20.74 -15.91
N LEU A 515 27.77 -20.22 -14.98
CA LEU A 515 26.90 -21.02 -14.11
C LEU A 515 25.63 -21.40 -14.86
N LYS A 516 25.33 -22.70 -14.98
CA LYS A 516 24.29 -23.23 -15.89
C LYS A 516 23.16 -23.96 -15.18
N SER A 517 23.11 -23.94 -13.84
CA SER A 517 21.97 -24.48 -13.10
C SER A 517 21.66 -23.66 -11.84
N ILE A 518 20.41 -23.70 -11.37
CA ILE A 518 20.01 -23.01 -10.13
C ILE A 518 20.88 -23.46 -8.93
N PRO A 519 21.15 -24.77 -8.73
CA PRO A 519 22.04 -25.23 -7.66
C PRO A 519 23.46 -24.68 -7.79
N GLU A 520 24.05 -24.66 -9.00
CA GLU A 520 25.38 -24.08 -9.22
C GLU A 520 25.41 -22.59 -8.86
N VAL A 521 24.39 -21.82 -9.26
CA VAL A 521 24.30 -20.40 -8.91
C VAL A 521 24.18 -20.20 -7.41
N MET A 522 23.30 -20.96 -6.75
CA MET A 522 23.12 -20.88 -5.31
C MET A 522 24.40 -21.27 -4.56
N GLN A 523 25.12 -22.29 -5.01
CA GLN A 523 26.36 -22.72 -4.40
C GLN A 523 27.48 -21.69 -4.60
N ALA A 524 27.71 -21.26 -5.84
CA ALA A 524 28.79 -20.33 -6.19
C ALA A 524 28.58 -18.93 -5.57
N LEU A 525 27.33 -18.52 -5.38
CA LEU A 525 26.96 -17.22 -4.81
C LEU A 525 26.49 -17.31 -3.35
N GLU A 526 26.85 -18.40 -2.66
CA GLU A 526 26.68 -18.59 -1.21
C GLU A 526 25.25 -18.29 -0.72
N TRP A 527 24.25 -18.88 -1.38
CA TRP A 527 22.86 -18.74 -0.97
C TRP A 527 22.66 -19.27 0.46
N ARG A 528 22.04 -18.46 1.32
CA ARG A 528 21.80 -18.78 2.74
C ARG A 528 20.81 -19.92 2.95
N THR A 529 19.97 -20.19 1.96
CA THR A 529 18.95 -21.24 2.00
C THR A 529 19.19 -22.24 0.87
N PRO A 530 19.23 -23.55 1.14
CA PRO A 530 19.58 -24.56 0.13
C PRO A 530 18.57 -24.68 -1.01
N ASN A 531 17.29 -24.32 -0.77
CA ASN A 531 16.22 -24.44 -1.76
C ASN A 531 15.76 -23.10 -2.36
N GLY A 532 16.34 -21.98 -1.91
CA GLY A 532 15.81 -20.64 -2.21
C GLY A 532 14.40 -20.39 -1.65
N CYS A 533 13.77 -19.29 -2.09
CA CYS A 533 12.40 -18.92 -1.75
C CYS A 533 11.58 -18.59 -3.01
N HIS A 534 10.29 -18.29 -2.80
CA HIS A 534 9.35 -17.90 -3.86
C HIS A 534 9.75 -16.64 -4.64
N SER A 535 10.71 -15.84 -4.15
CA SER A 535 11.21 -14.65 -4.86
C SER A 535 12.43 -14.95 -5.74
N CYS A 536 13.43 -15.66 -5.21
CA CYS A 536 14.68 -15.90 -5.95
C CYS A 536 14.62 -17.07 -6.92
N ARG A 537 13.86 -18.14 -6.61
CA ARG A 537 13.78 -19.30 -7.52
C ARG A 537 13.25 -18.91 -8.91
N PRO A 538 12.13 -18.19 -9.05
CA PRO A 538 11.65 -17.76 -10.37
C PRO A 538 12.63 -16.81 -11.08
N ALA A 539 13.28 -15.92 -10.31
CA ALA A 539 14.26 -14.98 -10.87
C ALA A 539 15.50 -15.70 -11.42
N LEU A 540 16.05 -16.67 -10.68
CA LEU A 540 17.18 -17.49 -11.11
C LEU A 540 16.83 -18.33 -12.34
N ASN A 541 15.65 -18.97 -12.34
CA ASN A 541 15.15 -19.71 -13.50
C ASN A 541 15.12 -18.80 -14.75
N TYR A 542 14.52 -17.61 -14.63
CA TYR A 542 14.47 -16.65 -15.73
C TYR A 542 15.85 -16.16 -16.18
N TYR A 543 16.76 -15.86 -15.26
CA TYR A 543 18.11 -15.37 -15.60
C TYR A 543 18.95 -16.41 -16.32
N LEU A 544 18.86 -17.68 -15.91
CA LEU A 544 19.51 -18.78 -16.59
C LEU A 544 18.90 -19.03 -17.99
N LEU A 545 17.57 -18.97 -18.12
CA LEU A 545 16.90 -19.05 -19.42
C LEU A 545 17.31 -17.92 -20.38
N ALA A 546 17.51 -16.72 -19.86
CA ALA A 546 17.96 -15.58 -20.66
C ALA A 546 19.45 -15.66 -21.03
N ALA A 547 20.29 -16.15 -20.11
CA ALA A 547 21.74 -16.23 -20.30
C ALA A 547 22.17 -17.42 -21.18
N TRP A 548 21.49 -18.56 -21.06
CA TRP A 548 21.90 -19.83 -21.69
C TRP A 548 20.78 -20.49 -22.52
N PRO A 549 20.23 -19.83 -23.56
CA PRO A 549 19.20 -20.44 -24.41
C PRO A 549 19.71 -21.75 -25.05
N GLY A 550 18.96 -22.83 -24.86
CA GLY A 550 19.29 -24.16 -25.40
C GLY A 550 20.28 -24.97 -24.56
N GLU A 551 20.93 -24.37 -23.55
CA GLU A 551 21.84 -25.08 -22.63
C GLU A 551 21.24 -25.26 -21.23
N TYR A 552 20.52 -24.25 -20.71
CA TYR A 552 19.81 -24.37 -19.45
C TYR A 552 18.45 -25.05 -19.62
N GLN A 553 18.18 -26.06 -18.79
CA GLN A 553 16.87 -26.71 -18.70
C GLN A 553 15.95 -25.91 -17.76
N ASP A 554 14.82 -25.44 -18.28
CA ASP A 554 13.80 -24.69 -17.54
C ASP A 554 13.33 -25.46 -16.29
N ASP A 555 13.49 -24.87 -15.09
CA ASP A 555 12.93 -25.42 -13.87
C ASP A 555 11.46 -25.03 -13.72
N TYR A 556 10.60 -25.89 -14.24
CA TYR A 556 9.16 -25.71 -14.24
C TYR A 556 8.57 -25.48 -12.84
N GLN A 557 9.12 -26.09 -11.78
CA GLN A 557 8.63 -25.89 -10.40
C GLN A 557 8.97 -24.49 -9.86
N SER A 558 9.95 -23.81 -10.45
CA SER A 558 10.30 -22.44 -10.12
C SER A 558 9.40 -21.39 -10.78
N ARG A 559 8.40 -21.80 -11.57
CA ARG A 559 7.43 -20.90 -12.21
C ARG A 559 6.16 -20.74 -11.37
N PHE A 560 5.49 -19.59 -11.50
CA PHE A 560 4.16 -19.41 -10.91
C PHE A 560 3.16 -20.38 -11.54
N VAL A 561 2.12 -20.79 -10.78
CA VAL A 561 1.11 -21.76 -11.25
C VAL A 561 0.52 -21.38 -12.62
N ASN A 562 0.25 -20.09 -12.85
CA ASN A 562 -0.33 -19.62 -14.11
C ASN A 562 0.62 -19.75 -15.31
N GLU A 563 1.92 -19.76 -15.06
CA GLU A 563 2.95 -19.95 -16.08
C GLU A 563 3.25 -21.43 -16.27
N ARG A 564 3.13 -22.22 -15.21
CA ARG A 564 3.20 -23.66 -15.26
C ARG A 564 2.10 -24.20 -16.17
N VAL A 565 0.85 -24.00 -15.79
CA VAL A 565 -0.27 -24.60 -16.54
C VAL A 565 -0.74 -23.73 -17.70
N HIS A 566 -0.07 -22.62 -18.00
CA HIS A 566 -0.44 -21.68 -19.08
C HIS A 566 -1.94 -21.30 -19.09
N ALA A 567 -2.55 -21.27 -17.91
CA ALA A 567 -3.95 -20.99 -17.64
C ALA A 567 -4.04 -20.23 -16.30
N ASN A 568 -5.03 -19.36 -16.12
CA ASN A 568 -5.11 -18.53 -14.91
C ASN A 568 -6.03 -19.16 -13.87
N ILE A 569 -5.51 -19.41 -12.66
CA ILE A 569 -6.34 -19.82 -11.53
C ILE A 569 -7.31 -18.69 -11.13
N GLN A 570 -8.58 -19.04 -10.91
CA GLN A 570 -9.68 -18.15 -10.52
C GLN A 570 -9.96 -18.28 -9.03
N LYS A 571 -10.78 -17.37 -8.48
CA LYS A 571 -11.10 -17.31 -7.04
C LYS A 571 -11.77 -18.59 -6.52
N ASP A 572 -12.53 -19.28 -7.38
CA ASP A 572 -13.22 -20.53 -7.08
C ASP A 572 -12.35 -21.78 -7.29
N GLY A 573 -11.06 -21.61 -7.61
CA GLY A 573 -10.12 -22.69 -7.88
C GLY A 573 -10.18 -23.27 -9.30
N THR A 574 -11.09 -22.80 -10.16
CA THR A 574 -11.12 -23.14 -11.58
C THR A 574 -10.05 -22.36 -12.36
N TYR A 575 -9.91 -22.63 -13.66
CA TYR A 575 -8.93 -22.00 -14.53
C TYR A 575 -9.60 -21.25 -15.68
N SER A 576 -8.88 -20.28 -16.24
CA SER A 576 -9.23 -19.68 -17.51
C SER A 576 -8.21 -19.97 -18.61
N VAL A 577 -8.72 -20.28 -19.80
CA VAL A 577 -7.96 -20.70 -20.98
C VAL A 577 -8.17 -19.69 -22.10
N VAL A 578 -7.06 -19.20 -22.66
CA VAL A 578 -7.06 -18.23 -23.76
C VAL A 578 -6.22 -18.81 -24.90
N PRO A 579 -6.83 -19.39 -25.94
CA PRO A 579 -6.07 -19.81 -27.12
C PRO A 579 -5.47 -18.60 -27.86
N ARG A 580 -4.38 -18.83 -28.58
CA ARG A 580 -3.74 -17.79 -29.40
C ARG A 580 -4.62 -17.47 -30.61
N MET A 581 -4.82 -16.17 -30.87
CA MET A 581 -5.46 -15.65 -32.09
C MET A 581 -4.50 -14.61 -32.67
N TRP A 582 -3.78 -14.97 -33.72
CA TRP A 582 -2.66 -14.19 -34.25
C TRP A 582 -3.12 -12.82 -34.75
N GLY A 583 -2.58 -11.74 -34.17
CA GLY A 583 -2.99 -10.36 -34.47
C GLY A 583 -4.46 -10.06 -34.16
N GLY A 584 -5.13 -10.91 -33.37
CA GLY A 584 -6.58 -10.83 -33.14
C GLY A 584 -7.46 -11.43 -34.24
N LEU A 585 -6.87 -12.14 -35.21
CA LEU A 585 -7.59 -12.80 -36.29
C LEU A 585 -8.12 -14.19 -35.87
N THR A 586 -9.22 -14.59 -36.49
CA THR A 586 -9.75 -15.96 -36.35
C THR A 586 -10.49 -16.41 -37.60
N SER A 587 -10.77 -17.72 -37.67
CA SER A 587 -11.53 -18.36 -38.74
C SER A 587 -12.80 -19.04 -38.22
N SER A 588 -13.73 -19.37 -39.12
CA SER A 588 -14.91 -20.16 -38.77
C SER A 588 -14.57 -21.53 -38.19
N LYS A 589 -13.44 -22.13 -38.61
CA LYS A 589 -12.93 -23.40 -38.06
C LYS A 589 -12.53 -23.25 -36.59
N GLU A 590 -11.74 -22.23 -36.26
CA GLU A 590 -11.30 -21.96 -34.89
C GLU A 590 -12.46 -21.56 -33.98
N LEU A 591 -13.37 -20.69 -34.45
CA LEU A 591 -14.57 -20.31 -33.70
C LEU A 591 -15.46 -21.52 -33.40
N ARG A 592 -15.60 -22.44 -34.36
CA ARG A 592 -16.33 -23.69 -34.15
C ARG A 592 -15.62 -24.57 -33.13
N ALA A 593 -14.30 -24.73 -33.21
CA ALA A 593 -13.55 -25.49 -32.22
C ALA A 593 -13.68 -24.92 -30.80
N ILE A 594 -13.65 -23.59 -30.64
CA ILE A 594 -13.91 -22.93 -29.35
C ILE A 594 -15.33 -23.25 -28.87
N ALA A 595 -16.33 -23.13 -29.73
CA ALA A 595 -17.72 -23.45 -29.38
C ALA A 595 -17.89 -24.93 -28.97
N ASP A 596 -17.32 -25.86 -29.75
CA ASP A 596 -17.37 -27.29 -29.48
C ASP A 596 -16.71 -27.63 -28.11
N VAL A 597 -15.59 -26.97 -27.78
CA VAL A 597 -14.93 -27.10 -26.48
C VAL A 597 -15.78 -26.53 -25.35
N VAL A 598 -16.40 -25.37 -25.55
CA VAL A 598 -17.29 -24.75 -24.55
C VAL A 598 -18.46 -25.66 -24.23
N ASP A 599 -19.11 -26.21 -25.25
CA ASP A 599 -20.25 -27.12 -25.09
C ASP A 599 -19.82 -28.45 -24.44
N LYS A 600 -18.72 -29.05 -24.92
CA LYS A 600 -18.23 -30.36 -24.45
C LYS A 600 -17.83 -30.35 -22.97
N PHE A 601 -17.21 -29.28 -22.49
CA PHE A 601 -16.73 -29.17 -21.12
C PHE A 601 -17.63 -28.30 -20.23
N GLU A 602 -18.81 -27.93 -20.72
CA GLU A 602 -19.80 -27.10 -20.01
C GLU A 602 -19.18 -25.80 -19.45
N ILE A 603 -18.33 -25.14 -20.24
CA ILE A 603 -17.58 -23.95 -19.80
C ILE A 603 -18.57 -22.79 -19.61
N PRO A 604 -18.72 -22.25 -18.39
CA PRO A 604 -19.85 -21.37 -18.07
C PRO A 604 -19.75 -19.97 -18.66
N THR A 605 -18.57 -19.51 -19.06
CA THR A 605 -18.39 -18.13 -19.53
C THR A 605 -17.31 -18.00 -20.59
N VAL A 606 -17.69 -17.35 -21.69
CA VAL A 606 -16.82 -17.00 -22.82
C VAL A 606 -16.74 -15.48 -22.94
N LYS A 607 -15.54 -14.90 -22.94
CA LYS A 607 -15.35 -13.44 -22.93
C LYS A 607 -14.32 -12.97 -23.93
N VAL A 608 -14.63 -11.90 -24.66
CA VAL A 608 -13.65 -11.19 -25.49
C VAL A 608 -12.76 -10.32 -24.61
N THR A 609 -11.45 -10.48 -24.76
CA THR A 609 -10.43 -9.77 -23.98
C THR A 609 -10.00 -8.48 -24.68
N GLY A 610 -9.47 -7.53 -23.91
CA GLY A 610 -8.88 -6.30 -24.46
C GLY A 610 -7.64 -6.50 -25.34
N GLY A 611 -7.11 -7.73 -25.42
CA GLY A 611 -6.04 -8.13 -26.34
C GLY A 611 -6.55 -8.81 -27.62
N GLN A 612 -7.84 -8.64 -27.96
CA GLN A 612 -8.49 -9.22 -29.15
C GLN A 612 -8.44 -10.74 -29.20
N ARG A 613 -8.70 -11.38 -28.06
CA ARG A 613 -8.76 -12.86 -27.94
C ARG A 613 -9.98 -13.30 -27.17
N ILE A 614 -10.32 -14.58 -27.26
CA ILE A 614 -11.42 -15.21 -26.54
C ILE A 614 -10.88 -15.95 -25.30
N ASP A 615 -11.50 -15.71 -24.14
CA ASP A 615 -11.15 -16.29 -22.85
C ASP A 615 -12.28 -17.19 -22.34
N LEU A 616 -11.92 -18.39 -21.92
CA LEU A 616 -12.80 -19.46 -21.48
C LEU A 616 -12.67 -19.62 -19.96
N PHE A 617 -13.64 -19.15 -19.20
CA PHE A 617 -13.62 -19.13 -17.73
C PHE A 617 -14.40 -20.30 -17.14
N GLY A 618 -13.86 -20.89 -16.07
CA GLY A 618 -14.53 -21.97 -15.32
C GLY A 618 -14.05 -23.37 -15.68
N VAL A 619 -12.90 -23.49 -16.36
CA VAL A 619 -12.33 -24.79 -16.73
C VAL A 619 -11.78 -25.48 -15.49
N ARG A 620 -12.25 -26.69 -15.17
CA ARG A 620 -11.70 -27.46 -14.04
C ARG A 620 -10.25 -27.87 -14.32
N LYS A 621 -9.46 -28.05 -13.26
CA LYS A 621 -8.02 -28.35 -13.40
C LYS A 621 -7.79 -29.62 -14.21
N GLU A 622 -8.55 -30.66 -13.91
CA GLU A 622 -8.52 -31.98 -14.54
C GLU A 622 -8.93 -31.95 -16.02
N ASP A 623 -9.70 -30.96 -16.45
CA ASP A 623 -10.17 -30.83 -17.83
C ASP A 623 -9.15 -30.09 -18.72
N LEU A 624 -8.17 -29.38 -18.14
CA LEU A 624 -7.19 -28.59 -18.88
C LEU A 624 -6.50 -29.38 -20.01
N PRO A 625 -5.97 -30.61 -19.80
CA PRO A 625 -5.32 -31.37 -20.87
C PRO A 625 -6.27 -31.69 -22.03
N ALA A 626 -7.53 -32.02 -21.74
CA ALA A 626 -8.51 -32.39 -22.75
C ALA A 626 -9.03 -31.16 -23.52
N VAL A 627 -9.22 -30.03 -22.83
CA VAL A 627 -9.54 -28.74 -23.45
C VAL A 627 -8.45 -28.33 -24.42
N TRP A 628 -7.17 -28.37 -24.00
CA TRP A 628 -6.06 -28.01 -24.88
C TRP A 628 -5.84 -29.00 -26.01
N LYS A 629 -6.10 -30.30 -25.81
CA LYS A 629 -6.06 -31.30 -26.88
C LYS A 629 -7.00 -30.92 -28.04
N ASP A 630 -8.24 -30.56 -27.71
CA ASP A 630 -9.26 -30.23 -28.71
C ASP A 630 -8.96 -28.90 -29.41
N LEU A 631 -8.49 -27.89 -28.67
CA LEU A 631 -8.03 -26.60 -29.23
C LEU A 631 -6.80 -26.78 -30.15
N ASN A 632 -5.82 -27.58 -29.73
CA ASN A 632 -4.61 -27.87 -30.51
C ASN A 632 -4.94 -28.62 -31.81
N ALA A 633 -5.92 -29.54 -31.80
CA ALA A 633 -6.39 -30.22 -33.01
C ALA A 633 -6.97 -29.23 -34.06
N ALA A 634 -7.48 -28.08 -33.63
CA ALA A 634 -7.92 -27.01 -34.51
C ALA A 634 -6.76 -26.11 -35.01
N GLY A 635 -5.56 -26.24 -34.43
CA GLY A 635 -4.37 -25.42 -34.70
C GLY A 635 -4.17 -24.27 -33.72
N MET A 636 -4.94 -24.23 -32.62
CA MET A 636 -4.89 -23.14 -31.63
C MET A 636 -3.94 -23.45 -30.49
N VAL A 637 -2.71 -22.93 -30.57
CA VAL A 637 -1.70 -23.07 -29.52
C VAL A 637 -2.00 -22.22 -28.28
N SER A 638 -1.27 -22.44 -27.19
CA SER A 638 -1.41 -21.65 -25.98
C SER A 638 -1.23 -20.14 -26.20
N GLY A 639 -2.21 -19.36 -25.73
CA GLY A 639 -2.14 -17.91 -25.74
C GLY A 639 -1.15 -17.31 -24.73
N HIS A 640 -0.57 -18.11 -23.82
CA HIS A 640 0.34 -17.61 -22.78
C HIS A 640 -0.19 -16.35 -22.07
N ALA A 641 -1.52 -16.24 -21.92
CA ALA A 641 -2.19 -14.99 -21.58
C ALA A 641 -1.79 -14.44 -20.19
N TYR A 642 -1.18 -15.28 -19.37
CA TYR A 642 -0.80 -15.00 -18.00
C TYR A 642 0.70 -15.16 -17.73
N ALA A 643 1.49 -15.52 -18.74
CA ALA A 643 2.94 -15.65 -18.65
C ALA A 643 3.64 -14.33 -18.29
N LYS A 644 4.84 -14.42 -17.70
CA LYS A 644 5.87 -13.37 -17.76
C LYS A 644 6.59 -13.48 -19.12
N GLY A 645 5.86 -13.10 -20.15
CA GLY A 645 6.24 -13.22 -21.55
C GLY A 645 5.33 -12.37 -22.43
N LEU A 646 5.39 -12.60 -23.75
CA LEU A 646 4.43 -11.98 -24.68
C LEU A 646 3.01 -12.49 -24.40
N ARG A 647 2.11 -11.56 -24.10
CA ARG A 647 0.69 -11.87 -23.91
C ARG A 647 -0.17 -11.65 -25.13
N THR A 648 0.07 -10.60 -25.90
CA THR A 648 -0.77 -10.21 -27.04
C THR A 648 -0.05 -9.18 -27.91
N VAL A 649 -0.36 -9.21 -29.21
CA VAL A 649 -0.13 -8.10 -30.14
C VAL A 649 -1.50 -7.60 -30.60
N LYS A 650 -1.93 -6.43 -30.11
CA LYS A 650 -3.22 -5.82 -30.50
C LYS A 650 -3.06 -5.09 -31.83
N THR A 651 -3.98 -5.29 -32.75
CA THR A 651 -3.96 -4.62 -34.06
C THR A 651 -5.23 -3.81 -34.29
N CYS A 652 -5.20 -2.88 -35.24
CA CYS A 652 -6.43 -2.41 -35.88
C CYS A 652 -6.53 -3.03 -37.27
N VAL A 653 -7.65 -2.82 -37.96
CA VAL A 653 -7.92 -3.43 -39.26
C VAL A 653 -7.06 -2.89 -40.42
N GLY A 654 -6.20 -1.89 -40.17
CA GLY A 654 -5.19 -1.42 -41.12
C GLY A 654 -5.74 -0.83 -42.42
N SER A 655 -4.86 -0.66 -43.42
CA SER A 655 -5.22 -0.22 -44.78
C SER A 655 -6.04 -1.24 -45.56
N GLU A 656 -6.11 -2.49 -45.08
CA GLU A 656 -6.92 -3.54 -45.69
C GLU A 656 -8.44 -3.21 -45.61
N TRP A 657 -8.88 -2.61 -44.50
CA TRP A 657 -10.32 -2.33 -44.27
C TRP A 657 -10.63 -0.90 -43.84
N CYS A 658 -9.72 -0.21 -43.14
CA CYS A 658 -9.99 1.14 -42.62
C CYS A 658 -9.71 2.18 -43.70
N ARG A 659 -10.69 3.06 -43.95
CA ARG A 659 -10.53 4.22 -44.85
C ARG A 659 -9.33 5.13 -44.49
N PHE A 660 -8.92 5.16 -43.23
CA PHE A 660 -7.80 5.97 -42.74
C PHE A 660 -6.50 5.17 -42.57
N GLY A 661 -6.51 3.86 -42.84
CA GLY A 661 -5.33 3.03 -42.70
C GLY A 661 -4.27 3.41 -43.73
N THR A 662 -3.08 3.75 -43.27
CA THR A 662 -1.94 4.10 -44.12
C THR A 662 -1.14 2.85 -44.51
N GLN A 663 -1.04 1.86 -43.61
CA GLN A 663 -0.35 0.59 -43.86
C GLN A 663 -1.09 -0.62 -43.25
N ASP A 664 -0.66 -1.83 -43.61
CA ASP A 664 -1.20 -3.09 -43.11
C ASP A 664 -0.75 -3.38 -41.67
N SER A 665 -1.51 -2.87 -40.69
CA SER A 665 -1.25 -3.17 -39.29
C SER A 665 -1.55 -4.61 -38.89
N THR A 666 -2.47 -5.28 -39.58
CA THR A 666 -2.88 -6.64 -39.23
C THR A 666 -1.76 -7.62 -39.57
N GLY A 667 -1.26 -7.58 -40.81
CA GLY A 667 -0.13 -8.41 -41.26
C GLY A 667 1.13 -8.16 -40.45
N MET A 668 1.48 -6.90 -40.20
CA MET A 668 2.61 -6.54 -39.34
C MET A 668 2.43 -7.06 -37.90
N GLY A 669 1.23 -6.94 -37.33
CA GLY A 669 0.93 -7.47 -36.00
C GLY A 669 1.06 -9.00 -35.91
N VAL A 670 0.59 -9.73 -36.93
CA VAL A 670 0.76 -11.18 -37.03
C VAL A 670 2.24 -11.56 -37.10
N LYS A 671 3.04 -10.86 -37.92
CA LYS A 671 4.49 -11.10 -38.03
C LYS A 671 5.19 -10.87 -36.68
N LEU A 672 4.86 -9.78 -35.98
CA LEU A 672 5.40 -9.51 -34.64
C LEU A 672 5.00 -10.58 -33.62
N GLU A 673 3.73 -11.00 -33.61
CA GLU A 673 3.26 -12.01 -32.66
C GLU A 673 3.94 -13.36 -32.92
N ARG A 674 4.08 -13.77 -34.19
CA ARG A 674 4.80 -15.00 -34.57
C ARG A 674 6.29 -14.93 -34.29
N MET A 675 6.90 -13.75 -34.35
CA MET A 675 8.30 -13.58 -33.98
C MET A 675 8.51 -13.67 -32.46
N THR A 676 7.53 -13.27 -31.66
CA THR A 676 7.71 -13.03 -30.21
C THR A 676 6.88 -13.94 -29.30
N TRP A 677 6.02 -14.81 -29.84
CA TRP A 677 5.31 -15.79 -29.01
C TRP A 677 6.29 -16.75 -28.35
N GLY A 678 5.92 -17.31 -27.20
CA GLY A 678 6.81 -18.17 -26.41
C GLY A 678 7.97 -17.44 -25.71
N THR A 679 8.27 -16.18 -26.05
CA THR A 679 9.36 -15.44 -25.43
C THR A 679 9.12 -15.22 -23.94
N TRP A 680 10.07 -15.66 -23.11
CA TRP A 680 10.14 -15.32 -21.69
C TRP A 680 10.83 -13.98 -21.46
N THR A 681 10.20 -13.14 -20.65
CA THR A 681 10.65 -11.79 -20.32
C THR A 681 10.58 -11.56 -18.80
N PRO A 682 11.29 -10.56 -18.25
CA PRO A 682 11.32 -10.32 -16.81
C PRO A 682 9.92 -10.12 -16.21
N HIS A 683 9.01 -9.51 -16.98
CA HIS A 683 7.59 -9.44 -16.66
C HIS A 683 6.75 -9.64 -17.92
N LYS A 684 5.41 -9.68 -17.82
CA LYS A 684 4.49 -9.67 -18.98
C LYS A 684 4.81 -8.52 -19.95
N VAL A 685 4.67 -8.76 -21.24
CA VAL A 685 4.85 -7.77 -22.33
C VAL A 685 3.63 -7.80 -23.25
N LYS A 686 3.21 -6.61 -23.71
CA LYS A 686 2.14 -6.44 -24.70
C LYS A 686 2.66 -5.55 -25.82
N LEU A 687 2.36 -5.93 -27.06
CA LEU A 687 2.68 -5.13 -28.23
C LEU A 687 1.39 -4.63 -28.87
N ALA A 688 1.48 -3.62 -29.74
CA ALA A 688 0.39 -3.31 -30.64
C ALA A 688 0.88 -2.63 -31.92
N VAL A 689 0.08 -2.78 -32.98
CA VAL A 689 0.29 -2.16 -34.27
C VAL A 689 -0.97 -1.40 -34.68
N SER A 690 -0.85 -0.08 -34.79
CA SER A 690 -1.89 0.80 -35.31
C SER A 690 -1.58 1.16 -36.76
N GLY A 691 -2.54 0.97 -37.66
CA GLY A 691 -2.37 1.22 -39.09
C GLY A 691 -2.48 2.69 -39.50
N CYS A 692 -2.61 3.62 -38.54
CA CYS A 692 -2.55 5.07 -38.76
C CYS A 692 -2.36 5.80 -37.42
N PRO A 693 -2.08 7.13 -37.43
CA PRO A 693 -1.91 7.93 -36.20
C PRO A 693 -3.14 8.04 -35.29
N ARG A 694 -4.33 7.65 -35.77
CA ARG A 694 -5.54 7.58 -34.92
C ARG A 694 -5.45 6.51 -33.83
N ASN A 695 -4.49 5.60 -33.96
CA ASN A 695 -4.04 4.73 -32.90
C ASN A 695 -5.11 3.81 -32.27
N CYS A 696 -6.02 3.24 -33.08
CA CYS A 696 -7.10 2.37 -32.59
C CYS A 696 -6.61 1.11 -31.84
N ALA A 697 -5.37 0.67 -32.05
CA ALA A 697 -4.78 -0.44 -31.31
C ALA A 697 -4.18 -0.02 -29.95
N GLU A 698 -4.20 1.28 -29.63
CA GLU A 698 -3.60 1.88 -28.42
C GLU A 698 -2.10 1.56 -28.30
N ALA A 699 -1.35 1.66 -29.40
CA ALA A 699 0.06 1.33 -29.48
C ALA A 699 0.95 2.16 -28.54
N THR A 700 0.58 3.43 -28.32
CA THR A 700 1.29 4.38 -27.45
C THR A 700 1.13 4.12 -25.94
N ILE A 701 0.50 3.01 -25.53
CA ILE A 701 0.46 2.57 -24.12
C ILE A 701 0.87 1.09 -23.95
N LYS A 702 1.54 0.51 -24.96
CA LYS A 702 2.04 -0.87 -24.94
C LYS A 702 3.53 -0.91 -24.62
N ASP A 703 4.03 -2.07 -24.20
CA ASP A 703 5.44 -2.24 -23.87
C ASP A 703 6.34 -1.96 -25.11
N PHE A 704 5.86 -2.30 -26.30
CA PHE A 704 6.40 -1.86 -27.60
C PHE A 704 5.23 -1.58 -28.56
N GLY A 705 5.14 -0.36 -29.07
CA GLY A 705 4.07 0.12 -29.93
C GLY A 705 4.57 0.49 -31.32
N VAL A 706 3.78 0.17 -32.33
CA VAL A 706 4.05 0.52 -33.73
C VAL A 706 2.87 1.34 -34.25
N VAL A 707 3.13 2.51 -34.79
CA VAL A 707 2.13 3.38 -35.41
C VAL A 707 2.54 3.64 -36.85
N ALA A 708 1.70 3.22 -37.80
CA ALA A 708 1.93 3.49 -39.21
C ALA A 708 1.66 4.97 -39.52
N VAL A 709 2.51 5.52 -40.37
CA VAL A 709 2.41 6.85 -40.98
C VAL A 709 2.63 6.71 -42.49
N ASP A 710 2.33 7.74 -43.27
CA ASP A 710 2.48 7.68 -44.75
C ASP A 710 3.91 7.39 -45.20
N SER A 711 4.89 7.78 -44.38
CA SER A 711 6.32 7.65 -44.65
C SER A 711 6.99 6.44 -43.98
N GLY A 712 6.22 5.46 -43.47
CA GLY A 712 6.77 4.31 -42.74
C GLY A 712 6.10 4.07 -41.39
N TRP A 713 6.90 3.75 -40.38
CA TRP A 713 6.46 3.28 -39.07
C TRP A 713 7.16 4.03 -37.95
N GLU A 714 6.38 4.55 -37.00
CA GLU A 714 6.87 5.14 -35.76
C GLU A 714 6.87 4.07 -34.67
N LEU A 715 8.03 3.94 -34.01
CA LEU A 715 8.28 2.94 -32.99
C LEU A 715 8.29 3.62 -31.62
N TYR A 716 7.55 3.03 -30.69
CA TYR A 716 7.33 3.54 -29.35
C TYR A 716 7.63 2.46 -28.31
N VAL A 717 8.21 2.82 -27.17
CA VAL A 717 8.62 1.85 -26.14
C VAL A 717 8.17 2.25 -24.75
N ALA A 718 8.16 1.26 -23.85
CA ALA A 718 7.98 1.45 -22.42
C ALA A 718 6.61 1.97 -21.98
N GLY A 719 5.53 1.75 -22.72
CA GLY A 719 4.17 2.10 -22.29
C GLY A 719 3.55 1.12 -21.28
N ASN A 720 2.53 1.59 -20.55
CA ASN A 720 1.76 0.77 -19.60
C ASN A 720 0.30 1.23 -19.49
N GLY A 721 -0.65 0.46 -20.03
CA GLY A 721 -2.10 0.67 -19.82
C GLY A 721 -2.68 0.00 -18.56
N GLY A 722 -1.96 0.02 -17.43
CA GLY A 722 -2.34 -0.65 -16.17
C GLY A 722 -2.84 0.31 -15.08
N MET A 723 -2.69 -0.07 -13.80
CA MET A 723 -3.10 0.74 -12.63
C MET A 723 -2.54 2.18 -12.66
N LYS A 724 -1.29 2.32 -13.11
CA LYS A 724 -0.68 3.61 -13.45
C LYS A 724 -0.52 3.63 -14.97
N VAL A 725 -1.27 4.52 -15.62
CA VAL A 725 -1.14 4.74 -17.06
C VAL A 725 0.18 5.44 -17.33
N ARG A 726 0.93 4.93 -18.30
CA ARG A 726 2.19 5.52 -18.76
C ARG A 726 2.23 5.46 -20.28
N GLU A 727 2.35 6.62 -20.91
CA GLU A 727 2.49 6.76 -22.36
C GLU A 727 3.89 6.32 -22.80
N CYS A 728 4.00 5.66 -23.95
CA CYS A 728 5.28 5.25 -24.51
C CYS A 728 6.20 6.44 -24.84
N ASP A 729 7.51 6.20 -24.87
CA ASP A 729 8.46 7.14 -25.47
C ASP A 729 8.66 6.83 -26.94
N PHE A 730 8.90 7.87 -27.75
CA PHE A 730 9.32 7.70 -29.14
C PHE A 730 10.75 7.16 -29.22
N LEU A 731 10.91 5.99 -29.84
CA LEU A 731 12.20 5.34 -30.06
C LEU A 731 12.83 5.80 -31.38
N ALA A 732 12.18 5.50 -32.50
CA ALA A 732 12.69 5.75 -33.84
C ALA A 732 11.56 5.71 -34.88
N LYS A 733 11.87 6.19 -36.09
CA LYS A 733 11.03 6.02 -37.27
C LYS A 733 11.77 5.15 -38.28
N VAL A 734 11.08 4.17 -38.85
CA VAL A 734 11.65 3.21 -39.81
C VAL A 734 10.77 3.11 -41.05
N GLU A 735 11.32 2.66 -42.17
CA GLU A 735 10.62 2.63 -43.46
C GLU A 735 9.97 1.28 -43.73
N THR A 736 10.61 0.17 -43.36
CA THR A 736 10.18 -1.17 -43.74
C THR A 736 9.74 -2.03 -42.55
N GLU A 737 8.91 -3.04 -42.81
CA GLU A 737 8.46 -4.00 -41.80
C GLU A 737 9.60 -4.81 -41.20
N GLU A 738 10.62 -5.13 -42.00
CA GLU A 738 11.82 -5.84 -41.53
C GLU A 738 12.56 -5.02 -40.46
N GLN A 739 12.61 -3.70 -40.61
CA GLN A 739 13.18 -2.82 -39.60
C GLN A 739 12.31 -2.80 -38.33
N VAL A 740 10.98 -2.83 -38.44
CA VAL A 740 10.09 -2.95 -37.27
C VAL A 740 10.41 -4.23 -36.47
N LEU A 741 10.57 -5.37 -37.16
CA LEU A 741 10.92 -6.64 -36.53
C LEU A 741 12.32 -6.60 -35.90
N GLU A 742 13.32 -6.04 -36.58
CA GLU A 742 14.68 -5.91 -36.07
C GLU A 742 14.73 -5.06 -34.79
N TYR A 743 14.10 -3.89 -34.80
CA TYR A 743 14.06 -2.99 -33.64
C TYR A 743 13.28 -3.60 -32.47
N CYS A 744 12.17 -4.29 -32.74
CA CYS A 744 11.41 -4.99 -31.71
C CYS A 744 12.25 -6.11 -31.06
N GLY A 745 12.91 -6.95 -31.87
CA GLY A 745 13.78 -8.02 -31.39
C GLY A 745 14.95 -7.47 -30.56
N ALA A 746 15.59 -6.40 -31.03
CA ALA A 746 16.68 -5.74 -30.31
C ALA A 746 16.24 -5.15 -28.96
N PHE A 747 15.10 -4.43 -28.93
CA PHE A 747 14.56 -3.85 -27.71
C PHE A 747 14.18 -4.93 -26.69
N LEU A 748 13.47 -5.97 -27.12
CA LEU A 748 13.10 -7.07 -26.24
C LEU A 748 14.32 -7.83 -25.74
N GLN A 749 15.36 -8.02 -26.54
CA GLN A 749 16.59 -8.66 -26.08
C GLN A 749 17.32 -7.82 -25.06
N LEU A 750 17.46 -6.51 -25.30
CA LEU A 750 18.10 -5.60 -24.36
C LEU A 750 17.36 -5.60 -23.02
N TYR A 751 16.03 -5.53 -23.06
CA TYR A 751 15.18 -5.66 -21.88
C TYR A 751 15.37 -7.01 -21.17
N ARG A 752 15.44 -8.12 -21.93
CA ARG A 752 15.65 -9.45 -21.36
C ARG A 752 17.01 -9.59 -20.67
N GLU A 753 18.04 -8.96 -21.21
CA GLU A 753 19.41 -9.02 -20.70
C GLU A 753 19.65 -8.09 -19.49
N GLU A 754 18.95 -6.96 -19.40
CA GLU A 754 19.32 -5.87 -18.48
C GLU A 754 18.24 -5.49 -17.43
N ALA A 755 16.99 -5.91 -17.60
CA ALA A 755 15.97 -5.65 -16.60
C ALA A 755 15.95 -6.71 -15.49
N ARG A 756 15.53 -6.30 -14.28
CA ARG A 756 15.42 -7.22 -13.14
C ARG A 756 14.14 -8.03 -13.28
N TYR A 757 14.15 -9.27 -12.79
CA TYR A 757 12.94 -10.09 -12.80
C TYR A 757 11.79 -9.35 -12.10
N LEU A 758 10.61 -9.33 -12.72
CA LEU A 758 9.42 -8.53 -12.41
C LEU A 758 9.46 -7.02 -12.71
N ASP A 759 10.56 -6.46 -13.21
CA ASP A 759 10.54 -5.10 -13.78
C ASP A 759 9.65 -5.09 -15.03
N ARG A 760 8.71 -4.15 -15.13
CA ARG A 760 8.02 -3.85 -16.40
C ARG A 760 8.98 -3.05 -17.31
N THR A 761 8.67 -2.94 -18.60
CA THR A 761 9.49 -2.13 -19.53
C THR A 761 9.55 -0.66 -19.11
N ALA A 762 8.43 -0.06 -18.68
CA ALA A 762 8.38 1.35 -18.25
C ALA A 762 9.33 1.69 -17.09
N PRO A 763 9.26 1.02 -15.92
CA PRO A 763 10.18 1.30 -14.81
C PRO A 763 11.64 0.96 -15.15
N TRP A 764 11.87 -0.02 -16.03
CA TRP A 764 13.22 -0.32 -16.50
C TRP A 764 13.80 0.84 -17.33
N VAL A 765 13.05 1.34 -18.31
CA VAL A 765 13.48 2.50 -19.12
C VAL A 765 13.63 3.76 -18.26
N GLU A 766 12.75 3.98 -17.29
CA GLU A 766 12.88 5.08 -16.32
C GLU A 766 14.17 4.97 -15.49
N ARG A 767 14.61 3.74 -15.19
CA ARG A 767 15.84 3.46 -14.43
C ARG A 767 17.11 3.63 -15.27
N VAL A 768 17.13 3.12 -16.51
CA VAL A 768 18.34 3.18 -17.37
C VAL A 768 18.41 4.46 -18.22
N GLY A 769 17.28 5.14 -18.40
CA GLY A 769 17.12 6.30 -19.27
C GLY A 769 16.81 5.92 -20.72
N LEU A 770 15.93 6.70 -21.36
CA LEU A 770 15.61 6.53 -22.78
C LEU A 770 16.84 6.73 -23.68
N ASP A 771 17.70 7.70 -23.35
CA ASP A 771 18.91 7.98 -24.12
C ASP A 771 19.86 6.79 -24.16
N TYR A 772 19.95 6.03 -23.06
CA TYR A 772 20.71 4.79 -23.03
C TYR A 772 20.14 3.75 -24.00
N VAL A 773 18.81 3.59 -24.02
CA VAL A 773 18.13 2.67 -24.95
C VAL A 773 18.35 3.12 -26.41
N LYS A 774 18.25 4.42 -26.70
CA LYS A 774 18.51 4.98 -28.03
C LYS A 774 19.96 4.77 -28.46
N LYS A 775 20.91 5.00 -27.56
CA LYS A 775 22.33 4.75 -27.85
C LYS A 775 22.61 3.30 -28.23
N ARG A 776 21.96 2.34 -27.56
CA ARG A 776 22.17 0.90 -27.76
C ARG A 776 21.42 0.30 -28.95
N ILE A 777 20.37 0.97 -29.45
CA ILE A 777 19.47 0.44 -30.48
C ILE A 777 19.43 1.33 -31.72
N VAL A 778 19.29 2.63 -31.54
CA VAL A 778 19.11 3.59 -32.65
C VAL A 778 20.46 4.07 -33.17
N GLU A 779 21.39 4.40 -32.29
CA GLU A 779 22.70 4.98 -32.66
C GLU A 779 23.77 3.90 -32.93
N ASP A 780 23.51 2.65 -32.57
CA ASP A 780 24.42 1.51 -32.72
C ASP A 780 23.79 0.43 -33.60
N ASP A 781 23.96 0.55 -34.92
CA ASP A 781 23.40 -0.38 -35.91
C ASP A 781 23.94 -1.81 -35.75
N GLU A 782 25.24 -1.96 -35.47
CA GLU A 782 25.87 -3.27 -35.31
C GLU A 782 25.39 -3.95 -34.02
N GLY A 783 25.36 -3.20 -32.91
CA GLY A 783 24.83 -3.66 -31.64
C GLY A 783 23.36 -4.02 -31.71
N ARG A 784 22.54 -3.23 -32.42
CA ARG A 784 21.12 -3.54 -32.66
C ARG A 784 20.95 -4.87 -33.40
N ARG A 785 21.69 -5.08 -34.49
CA ARG A 785 21.65 -6.35 -35.26
C ARG A 785 22.11 -7.53 -34.40
N ALA A 786 23.14 -7.36 -33.59
CA ALA A 786 23.61 -8.39 -32.67
C ALA A 786 22.58 -8.73 -31.58
N LEU A 787 21.90 -7.74 -31.01
CA LEU A 787 20.79 -7.93 -30.07
C LEU A 787 19.63 -8.69 -30.72
N ASN A 788 19.20 -8.29 -31.92
CA ASN A 788 18.16 -8.99 -32.66
C ASN A 788 18.57 -10.44 -32.99
N ALA A 789 19.82 -10.67 -33.43
CA ALA A 789 20.29 -12.03 -33.71
C ALA A 789 20.23 -12.94 -32.47
N ARG A 790 20.63 -12.44 -31.29
CA ARG A 790 20.48 -13.17 -30.02
C ARG A 790 19.02 -13.40 -29.64
N PHE A 791 18.15 -12.42 -29.91
CA PHE A 791 16.71 -12.59 -29.74
C PHE A 791 16.20 -13.78 -30.56
N GLN A 792 16.46 -13.79 -31.87
CA GLN A 792 16.02 -14.85 -32.79
C GLN A 792 16.57 -16.22 -32.38
N PHE A 793 17.86 -16.29 -32.05
CA PHE A 793 18.48 -17.53 -31.57
C PHE A 793 17.75 -18.11 -30.35
N SER A 794 17.41 -17.27 -29.37
CA SER A 794 16.70 -17.75 -28.18
C SER A 794 15.26 -18.21 -28.44
N GLN A 795 14.62 -17.71 -29.50
CA GLN A 795 13.25 -18.13 -29.85
C GLN A 795 13.19 -19.56 -30.38
N VAL A 796 14.27 -20.05 -31.00
CA VAL A 796 14.39 -21.44 -31.48
C VAL A 796 14.08 -22.46 -30.37
N PHE A 797 14.38 -22.12 -29.12
CA PHE A 797 14.18 -22.99 -27.95
C PHE A 797 12.92 -22.67 -27.13
N SER A 798 12.25 -21.55 -27.41
CA SER A 798 11.13 -21.06 -26.58
C SER A 798 9.78 -21.16 -27.29
N GLN A 799 9.76 -21.33 -28.61
CA GLN A 799 8.56 -21.37 -29.45
C GLN A 799 8.00 -22.78 -29.64
N THR A 800 7.89 -23.52 -28.54
CA THR A 800 7.21 -24.82 -28.48
C THR A 800 5.87 -24.63 -27.78
N ASP A 801 4.79 -25.21 -28.32
CA ASP A 801 3.50 -25.14 -27.63
C ASP A 801 3.54 -26.02 -26.37
N PRO A 802 3.41 -25.44 -25.16
CA PRO A 802 3.57 -26.19 -23.91
C PRO A 802 2.52 -27.29 -23.72
N TRP A 803 1.40 -27.22 -24.44
CA TRP A 803 0.32 -28.20 -24.37
C TRP A 803 0.40 -29.29 -25.42
N GLU A 804 1.22 -29.14 -26.46
CA GLU A 804 1.36 -30.15 -27.52
C GLU A 804 1.80 -31.51 -26.96
N GLU A 805 2.82 -31.52 -26.08
CA GLU A 805 3.28 -32.75 -25.40
C GLU A 805 2.41 -33.14 -24.20
N ARG A 806 1.94 -32.17 -23.40
CA ARG A 806 1.14 -32.42 -22.18
C ARG A 806 -0.26 -32.96 -22.49
N ALA A 807 -0.87 -32.52 -23.58
CA ALA A 807 -2.18 -32.95 -24.02
C ALA A 807 -2.15 -34.30 -24.78
N SER A 808 -0.96 -34.73 -25.25
CA SER A 808 -0.81 -35.93 -26.10
C SER A 808 -0.13 -37.14 -25.41
N GLY A 809 0.68 -36.98 -24.35
CA GLY A 809 1.68 -38.00 -24.00
C GLY A 809 2.05 -38.27 -22.53
N GLY A 810 1.31 -37.81 -21.52
CA GLY A 810 1.52 -38.28 -20.13
C GLY A 810 2.62 -37.58 -19.30
N VAL A 811 3.36 -36.63 -19.86
CA VAL A 811 4.32 -35.78 -19.12
C VAL A 811 3.55 -34.90 -18.12
N ASP A 812 3.93 -34.98 -16.84
CA ASP A 812 3.26 -34.29 -15.72
C ASP A 812 1.74 -34.56 -15.58
N ALA A 813 1.21 -35.62 -16.21
CA ALA A 813 -0.23 -35.93 -16.16
C ALA A 813 -0.76 -36.16 -14.73
N HIS A 814 0.13 -36.59 -13.83
CA HIS A 814 -0.15 -36.73 -12.40
C HIS A 814 -0.55 -35.40 -11.73
N GLU A 815 -0.16 -34.23 -12.26
CA GLU A 815 -0.51 -32.92 -11.70
C GLU A 815 -1.99 -32.55 -11.90
N PHE A 816 -2.66 -33.19 -12.85
CA PHE A 816 -4.06 -32.97 -13.21
C PHE A 816 -4.99 -34.11 -12.75
N ALA A 817 -4.43 -35.15 -12.11
CA ALA A 817 -5.21 -36.19 -11.47
C ALA A 817 -5.91 -35.62 -10.22
N PRO A 818 -7.22 -35.86 -10.03
CA PRO A 818 -7.90 -35.51 -8.78
C PRO A 818 -7.22 -36.21 -7.60
N LEU A 819 -6.95 -35.46 -6.52
CA LEU A 819 -6.56 -36.09 -5.25
C LEU A 819 -7.70 -37.01 -4.81
N ALA A 820 -7.39 -38.26 -4.46
CA ALA A 820 -8.39 -39.22 -4.00
C ALA A 820 -9.20 -38.57 -2.87
N LYS A 821 -10.53 -38.52 -3.01
CA LYS A 821 -11.42 -38.11 -1.93
C LYS A 821 -11.27 -39.16 -0.83
N VAL A 822 -10.53 -38.82 0.23
CA VAL A 822 -10.56 -39.58 1.48
C VAL A 822 -11.95 -39.35 2.05
N GLY A 823 -12.77 -40.39 2.03
CA GLY A 823 -14.16 -40.39 2.49
C GLY A 823 -14.30 -40.22 3.98
#